data_AF-A0A2T1D551-F1
#
_entry.id   AF-A0A2T1D551-F1
#
_cell.length_a   1.000
_cell.length_b   1.000
_cell.length_c   1.000
_cell.angle_alpha   90.00
_cell.angle_beta   90.00
_cell.angle_gamma   90.00
#
_symmetry.space_group_name_H-M   'P 1'
#
loop_
_entity.id
_entity.type
_entity.pdbx_description
1 polymer ?
#
loop_
_entity_poly.entity_id
_entity_poly.type
_entity_poly.pdbx_seq_one_letter_code
_entity_poly.pdbx_strand_id
1 'polypeptide(L)'
;MATSSNSSSASPFGSATLVRVINTSQWSPASPDPSGIVYISHTNSLMISDAEVEEGHPVFAGKNIFNVNLSGTLQSTQSVLSFTNEPTGIAYNSANKHLYISDDDKRKIFDLNPGADGLYRTADDTVSSFSVSSFGSVDPEDVAFSATLGDLFVMDGVNAEVYRITTSGTLISHFDTASLGVRDPEGITIGDNGNLYIVGNPGTSSNAVFEITPLGVVVQRFDISAANPVKPAGIAFAPTSNNSAGRSLYIVDRGVDNNDNPNENDGRLYEFALTSTVPPSSAGILAFSTPTFSVNENGTVISSVQVTRTGGSNGAVSAIVNLTNGTATAPGDYTNSPIAVSFANGDSATKTITIPIINDSLVESNETINLSLGSATNGAIIGSQNTAVLTIVDNDAAAPSAIIDYISTSSSGTVGGVTFADEDILAYNENTSTWSKYFKGSNAGLSSSNVRDFHINADGSILFSLNQATTLAGIGSVDDSDIIKFSFTSSTTTGEATAGSFELYFKGANVGLDSDSEDLDSIAIAPDGRLIVSTKGNFSAGGLIASNKDLLAFSPTSLGASTAGSWSLYFKGSNVGLTDASENIDAAWVDSSGKISISTQGTYSVPSGSTSSLSGGGSDLLVFSPSSLGASTSGSFAASWNATSSGLSANIGVDGYSRRSV
;
A
#
# COMPACT_ATOMS: atom_id res chain seq x y z
N MET A 1 -54.41 -0.16 44.60
CA MET A 1 -53.65 -1.23 43.92
C MET A 1 -52.97 -0.60 42.72
N ALA A 2 -51.66 -0.62 42.50
CA ALA A 2 -50.48 -0.75 43.35
C ALA A 2 -49.46 0.19 42.68
N THR A 3 -48.87 1.10 43.43
CA THR A 3 -47.76 1.96 42.98
C THR A 3 -46.50 1.11 42.97
N SER A 4 -45.98 0.76 41.79
CA SER A 4 -44.66 0.12 41.70
C SER A 4 -43.59 1.18 41.92
N SER A 5 -43.11 1.27 43.15
CA SER A 5 -41.86 1.93 43.51
C SER A 5 -40.73 1.31 42.68
N ASN A 6 -40.12 2.12 41.82
CA ASN A 6 -38.86 1.76 41.18
C ASN A 6 -37.77 1.88 42.24
N SER A 7 -37.53 0.81 42.99
CA SER A 7 -36.40 0.75 43.91
C SER A 7 -35.13 0.65 43.07
N SER A 8 -34.39 1.76 42.94
CA SER A 8 -33.00 1.74 42.50
C SER A 8 -32.24 0.80 43.43
N SER A 9 -31.89 -0.40 42.96
CA SER A 9 -30.94 -1.25 43.66
C SER A 9 -29.63 -0.49 43.75
N ALA A 10 -29.26 -0.02 44.95
CA ALA A 10 -27.96 0.61 45.17
C ALA A 10 -26.87 -0.34 44.67
N SER A 11 -25.96 0.14 43.81
CA SER A 11 -24.81 -0.64 43.36
C SER A 11 -24.07 -1.19 44.58
N PRO A 12 -23.68 -2.48 44.57
CA PRO A 12 -23.04 -3.10 45.73
C PRO A 12 -21.73 -2.40 46.07
N PHE A 13 -21.44 -2.29 47.37
CA PHE A 13 -20.12 -1.86 47.81
C PHE A 13 -19.09 -2.96 47.50
N GLY A 14 -18.05 -2.60 46.76
CA GLY A 14 -16.80 -3.34 46.73
C GLY A 14 -16.12 -3.26 48.11
N SER A 15 -15.22 -4.20 48.38
CA SER A 15 -14.55 -4.27 49.69
C SER A 15 -13.22 -3.51 49.65
N ALA A 16 -13.14 -2.46 50.46
CA ALA A 16 -11.96 -1.66 50.74
C ALA A 16 -11.68 -1.68 52.25
N THR A 17 -10.43 -1.86 52.65
CA THR A 17 -10.02 -1.87 54.06
C THR A 17 -8.99 -0.77 54.30
N LEU A 18 -9.25 0.11 55.27
CA LEU A 18 -8.29 1.13 55.68
C LEU A 18 -7.02 0.46 56.22
N VAL A 19 -5.89 0.71 55.54
CA VAL A 19 -4.56 0.22 55.92
C VAL A 19 -3.89 1.20 56.87
N ARG A 20 -3.93 2.49 56.53
CA ARG A 20 -3.35 3.56 57.37
C ARG A 20 -3.86 4.95 57.02
N VAL A 21 -3.62 5.86 57.97
CA VAL A 21 -3.74 7.31 57.83
C VAL A 21 -2.38 7.92 58.14
N ILE A 22 -1.92 8.81 57.26
CA ILE A 22 -0.66 9.56 57.38
C ILE A 22 -1.02 11.03 57.46
N ASN A 23 -0.46 11.75 58.43
CA ASN A 23 -0.65 13.20 58.54
C ASN A 23 0.42 13.88 57.66
N THR A 24 0.02 14.41 56.51
CA THR A 24 0.93 15.15 55.61
C THR A 24 1.37 16.47 56.26
N SER A 25 0.56 16.98 57.17
CA SER A 25 0.86 18.10 58.07
C SER A 25 2.06 17.90 59.00
N GLN A 26 2.48 16.65 59.24
CA GLN A 26 3.62 16.32 60.09
C GLN A 26 4.94 16.14 59.32
N TRP A 27 4.92 16.28 58.00
CA TRP A 27 6.13 16.25 57.20
C TRP A 27 7.02 17.48 57.41
N SER A 28 8.26 17.43 56.92
CA SER A 28 9.22 18.52 56.98
C SER A 28 9.80 18.78 55.58
N PRO A 29 9.37 19.84 54.87
CA PRO A 29 8.26 20.74 55.22
C PRO A 29 6.89 20.03 55.22
N ALA A 30 5.92 20.62 55.90
CA ALA A 30 4.55 20.11 55.96
C ALA A 30 3.84 20.28 54.61
N SER A 31 2.85 19.42 54.36
CA SER A 31 1.87 19.58 53.29
C SER A 31 0.49 19.78 53.93
N PRO A 32 0.05 21.04 54.15
CA PRO A 32 -1.16 21.36 54.87
C PRO A 32 -2.44 21.00 54.10
N ASP A 33 -2.43 21.18 52.78
CA ASP A 33 -3.62 21.11 51.93
C ASP A 33 -3.38 20.23 50.68
N PRO A 34 -3.11 18.93 50.87
CA PRO A 34 -2.79 18.04 49.76
C PRO A 34 -4.00 17.90 48.83
N SER A 35 -3.85 18.35 47.59
CA SER A 35 -4.93 18.49 46.60
C SER A 35 -4.93 17.36 45.58
N GLY A 36 -3.79 17.04 44.99
CA GLY A 36 -3.64 16.01 43.95
C GLY A 36 -2.69 14.89 44.36
N ILE A 37 -2.85 13.70 43.79
CA ILE A 37 -1.92 12.59 44.01
C ILE A 37 -1.88 11.64 42.82
N VAL A 38 -0.67 11.17 42.47
CA VAL A 38 -0.47 10.17 41.41
C VAL A 38 0.56 9.13 41.78
N TYR A 39 0.41 7.92 41.23
CA TYR A 39 1.43 6.88 41.30
C TYR A 39 2.46 7.01 40.17
N ILE A 40 3.73 7.13 40.56
CA ILE A 40 4.87 7.19 39.64
C ILE A 40 5.49 5.79 39.57
N SER A 41 5.11 5.05 38.52
CA SER A 41 5.44 3.62 38.40
C SER A 41 6.95 3.34 38.28
N HIS A 42 7.72 4.24 37.69
CA HIS A 42 9.16 4.02 37.47
C HIS A 42 10.02 4.20 38.74
N THR A 43 9.54 4.97 39.72
CA THR A 43 10.18 5.13 41.04
C THR A 43 9.46 4.37 42.15
N ASN A 44 8.32 3.75 41.83
CA ASN A 44 7.44 3.09 42.79
C ASN A 44 7.09 3.99 43.99
N SER A 45 6.68 5.23 43.69
CA SER A 45 6.37 6.27 44.66
C SER A 45 5.05 6.96 44.33
N LEU A 46 4.53 7.70 45.29
CA LEU A 46 3.42 8.65 45.12
C LEU A 46 4.02 10.04 44.96
N MET A 47 3.41 10.85 44.10
CA MET A 47 3.70 12.28 43.98
C MET A 47 2.40 13.02 44.33
N ILE A 48 2.48 13.90 45.31
CA ILE A 48 1.34 14.67 45.84
C ILE A 48 1.56 16.13 45.49
N SER A 49 0.53 16.78 44.97
CA SER A 49 0.47 18.23 44.88
C SER A 49 -0.26 18.80 46.10
N ASP A 50 0.06 20.04 46.41
CA ASP A 50 -0.51 20.81 47.52
C ASP A 50 -0.90 22.15 46.91
N ALA A 51 -2.17 22.53 47.05
CA ALA A 51 -2.73 23.75 46.46
C ALA A 51 -3.27 24.65 47.59
N GLU A 52 -3.68 25.87 47.27
CA GLU A 52 -4.23 26.88 48.21
C GLU A 52 -3.23 27.42 49.25
N VAL A 53 -2.15 26.71 49.57
CA VAL A 53 -1.19 27.11 50.60
C VAL A 53 -0.17 28.14 50.11
N GLU A 54 0.08 28.23 48.80
CA GLU A 54 1.10 29.13 48.25
C GLU A 54 0.64 30.59 48.08
N GLU A 55 -0.58 30.89 48.50
CA GLU A 55 -1.24 32.21 48.52
C GLU A 55 -0.70 33.16 49.63
N GLY A 56 0.41 32.80 50.28
CA GLY A 56 1.02 33.57 51.37
C GLY A 56 0.72 33.04 52.77
N HIS A 57 0.31 31.77 52.88
CA HIS A 57 0.03 31.14 54.16
C HIS A 57 1.31 30.99 55.02
N PRO A 58 1.26 31.26 56.34
CA PRO A 58 2.42 31.18 57.22
C PRO A 58 3.07 29.78 57.31
N VAL A 59 2.33 28.73 56.93
CA VAL A 59 2.79 27.33 56.93
C VAL A 59 3.47 26.92 55.63
N PHE A 60 3.36 27.73 54.57
CA PHE A 60 3.94 27.40 53.27
C PHE A 60 5.46 27.58 53.26
N ALA A 61 6.16 26.50 52.93
CA ALA A 61 7.62 26.44 52.91
C ALA A 61 8.21 26.54 51.49
N GLY A 62 7.46 27.06 50.52
CA GLY A 62 7.93 27.19 49.13
C GLY A 62 7.96 25.87 48.35
N LYS A 63 7.17 24.87 48.76
CA LYS A 63 7.09 23.53 48.15
C LYS A 63 5.61 23.16 47.98
N ASN A 64 5.23 22.79 46.77
CA ASN A 64 3.87 22.37 46.41
C ASN A 64 3.83 21.04 45.65
N ILE A 65 4.92 20.27 45.72
CA ILE A 65 5.01 18.89 45.24
C ILE A 65 5.81 18.05 46.24
N PHE A 66 5.27 16.91 46.63
CA PHE A 66 5.81 16.02 47.66
C PHE A 66 5.93 14.60 47.12
N ASN A 67 7.14 14.06 47.08
CA ASN A 67 7.39 12.68 46.69
C ASN A 67 7.42 11.78 47.91
N VAL A 68 6.60 10.74 47.93
CA VAL A 68 6.33 9.91 49.09
C VAL A 68 6.44 8.46 48.69
N ASN A 69 7.03 7.60 49.52
CA ASN A 69 6.95 6.16 49.26
C ASN A 69 5.51 5.65 49.52
N LEU A 70 5.19 4.44 49.06
CA LEU A 70 3.86 3.84 49.27
C LEU A 70 3.48 3.67 50.76
N SER A 71 4.45 3.76 51.67
CA SER A 71 4.23 3.71 53.12
C SER A 71 3.88 5.06 53.75
N GLY A 72 3.86 6.15 52.97
CA GLY A 72 3.57 7.51 53.47
C GLY A 72 4.78 8.28 54.00
N THR A 73 6.00 7.78 53.80
CA THR A 73 7.21 8.48 54.23
C THR A 73 7.68 9.45 53.15
N LEU A 74 7.71 10.75 53.47
CA LEU A 74 8.25 11.78 52.59
C LEU A 74 9.71 11.47 52.20
N GLN A 75 10.00 11.51 50.91
CA GLN A 75 11.32 11.24 50.33
C GLN A 75 12.00 12.54 49.86
N SER A 76 11.26 13.39 49.17
CA SER A 76 11.76 14.67 48.65
C SER A 76 10.62 15.63 48.36
N THR A 77 10.95 16.91 48.21
CA THR A 77 10.00 17.96 47.85
C THR A 77 10.48 18.76 46.66
N GLN A 78 9.52 19.27 45.90
CA GLN A 78 9.74 20.05 44.70
C GLN A 78 8.82 21.28 44.72
N SER A 79 8.97 22.13 43.71
CA SER A 79 8.14 23.32 43.53
C SER A 79 7.93 23.53 42.04
N VAL A 80 6.67 23.75 41.68
CA VAL A 80 6.18 24.05 40.32
C VAL A 80 5.72 25.51 40.18
N LEU A 81 6.04 26.35 41.17
CA LEU A 81 5.72 27.79 41.22
C LEU A 81 6.20 28.59 40.00
N SER A 82 7.09 28.05 39.17
CA SER A 82 7.50 28.67 37.91
C SER A 82 6.39 28.70 36.86
N PHE A 83 5.37 27.85 36.97
CA PHE A 83 4.24 27.80 36.03
C PHE A 83 2.87 27.66 36.70
N THR A 84 2.78 27.08 37.90
CA THR A 84 1.54 27.04 38.68
C THR A 84 1.80 27.21 40.18
N ASN A 85 0.92 28.00 40.79
CA ASN A 85 0.80 28.24 42.22
C ASN A 85 -0.52 27.65 42.74
N GLU A 86 -1.12 26.70 42.03
CA GLU A 86 -2.36 26.05 42.47
C GLU A 86 -2.48 24.70 41.74
N PRO A 87 -1.57 23.75 42.00
CA PRO A 87 -1.63 22.44 41.35
C PRO A 87 -2.74 21.59 42.00
N THR A 88 -3.98 21.70 41.54
CA THR A 88 -5.13 20.99 42.12
C THR A 88 -5.08 19.48 41.90
N GLY A 89 -4.56 19.05 40.76
CA GLY A 89 -4.49 17.65 40.37
C GLY A 89 -3.25 17.29 39.59
N ILE A 90 -2.94 15.99 39.52
CA ILE A 90 -1.73 15.50 38.85
C ILE A 90 -1.95 14.13 38.22
N ALA A 91 -1.60 13.97 36.94
CA ALA A 91 -1.57 12.71 36.22
C ALA A 91 -0.17 12.40 35.69
N TYR A 92 0.11 11.11 35.49
CA TYR A 92 1.39 10.61 35.03
C TYR A 92 1.22 9.73 33.79
N ASN A 93 1.92 10.09 32.71
CA ASN A 93 2.02 9.26 31.52
C ASN A 93 3.26 8.38 31.60
N SER A 94 3.06 7.09 31.83
CA SER A 94 4.16 6.12 32.00
C SER A 94 4.97 5.86 30.73
N ALA A 95 4.46 6.17 29.54
CA ALA A 95 5.13 5.91 28.27
C ALA A 95 6.26 6.92 28.00
N ASN A 96 6.04 8.19 28.34
CA ASN A 96 6.99 9.29 28.08
C ASN A 96 7.38 10.07 29.34
N LYS A 97 6.84 9.69 30.50
CA LYS A 97 7.03 10.32 31.81
C LYS A 97 6.50 11.76 31.95
N HIS A 98 5.64 12.21 31.05
CA HIS A 98 5.00 13.52 31.21
C HIS A 98 4.13 13.57 32.48
N LEU A 99 4.09 14.73 33.12
CA LEU A 99 3.12 15.05 34.17
C LEU A 99 2.09 16.04 33.64
N TYR A 100 0.81 15.73 33.80
CA TYR A 100 -0.27 16.66 33.52
C TYR A 100 -0.78 17.22 34.84
N ILE A 101 -0.80 18.53 34.99
CA ILE A 101 -1.13 19.21 36.26
C ILE A 101 -2.30 20.16 35.99
N SER A 102 -3.41 20.00 36.70
CA SER A 102 -4.54 20.95 36.64
C SER A 102 -4.30 22.16 37.54
N ASP A 103 -4.92 23.26 37.14
CA ASP A 103 -4.92 24.56 37.83
C ASP A 103 -6.25 25.21 37.48
N ASP A 104 -7.10 25.37 38.50
CA ASP A 104 -8.48 25.81 38.43
C ASP A 104 -8.62 27.33 38.41
N ASP A 105 -7.75 28.11 39.07
CA ASP A 105 -7.68 29.55 38.86
C ASP A 105 -7.34 29.91 37.41
N LYS A 106 -6.31 29.29 36.86
CA LYS A 106 -5.87 29.56 35.48
C LYS A 106 -6.73 28.83 34.45
N ARG A 107 -7.55 27.86 34.88
CA ARG A 107 -8.36 26.97 34.04
C ARG A 107 -7.54 26.31 32.95
N LYS A 108 -6.45 25.65 33.36
CA LYS A 108 -5.50 25.02 32.45
C LYS A 108 -5.11 23.63 32.92
N ILE A 109 -4.71 22.82 31.94
CA ILE A 109 -3.83 21.68 32.18
C ILE A 109 -2.45 22.07 31.69
N PHE A 110 -1.45 21.96 32.57
CA PHE A 110 -0.04 22.06 32.23
C PHE A 110 0.50 20.67 31.87
N ASP A 111 1.31 20.58 30.82
CA ASP A 111 2.05 19.39 30.42
C ASP A 111 3.54 19.63 30.67
N LEU A 112 4.06 19.00 31.73
CA LEU A 112 5.48 19.00 32.11
C LEU A 112 6.17 17.78 31.48
N ASN A 113 7.01 18.06 30.49
CA ASN A 113 7.87 17.10 29.84
C ASN A 113 9.25 17.10 30.52
N PRO A 114 9.70 15.97 31.11
CA PRO A 114 11.00 15.85 31.81
C PRO A 114 12.21 15.72 30.86
N GLY A 115 12.04 15.96 29.56
CA GLY A 115 13.14 15.93 28.62
C GLY A 115 13.73 14.53 28.39
N ALA A 116 14.99 14.50 27.99
CA ALA A 116 15.66 13.29 27.53
C ALA A 116 16.20 12.44 28.68
N ASP A 117 16.56 13.05 29.82
CA ASP A 117 17.02 12.30 30.99
C ASP A 117 15.85 11.68 31.78
N GLY A 118 14.63 12.19 31.56
CA GLY A 118 13.41 11.71 32.18
C GLY A 118 13.43 11.89 33.71
N LEU A 119 14.16 12.91 34.18
CA LEU A 119 14.17 13.41 35.55
C LEU A 119 13.46 14.77 35.56
N TYR A 120 12.74 15.08 36.64
CA TYR A 120 12.14 16.40 36.79
C TYR A 120 13.14 17.38 37.41
N ARG A 121 12.98 18.66 37.08
CA ARG A 121 13.77 19.82 37.51
C ARG A 121 15.17 19.88 36.91
N THR A 122 15.34 19.38 35.71
CA THR A 122 16.58 19.45 34.94
C THR A 122 16.47 20.54 33.88
N ALA A 123 17.59 20.86 33.24
CA ALA A 123 17.66 21.99 32.32
C ALA A 123 16.91 21.76 30.99
N ASP A 124 16.58 20.50 30.69
CA ASP A 124 15.85 20.07 29.51
C ASP A 124 14.34 19.89 29.73
N ASP A 125 13.85 20.13 30.94
CA ASP A 125 12.42 20.22 31.23
C ASP A 125 11.74 21.28 30.36
N THR A 126 10.58 20.94 29.82
CA THR A 126 9.72 21.91 29.12
C THR A 126 8.29 21.83 29.65
N VAL A 127 7.64 22.99 29.71
CA VAL A 127 6.23 23.10 30.15
C VAL A 127 5.42 23.72 29.04
N SER A 128 4.35 23.03 28.65
CA SER A 128 3.30 23.57 27.79
C SER A 128 1.96 23.58 28.52
N SER A 129 0.92 24.17 27.95
CA SER A 129 -0.42 24.15 28.55
C SER A 129 -1.52 24.33 27.51
N PHE A 130 -2.73 23.90 27.85
CA PHE A 130 -3.95 24.22 27.13
C PHE A 130 -5.07 24.60 28.10
N SER A 131 -6.03 25.41 27.62
CA SER A 131 -7.15 25.87 28.45
C SER A 131 -8.28 24.85 28.47
N VAL A 132 -8.80 24.56 29.67
CA VAL A 132 -9.96 23.67 29.84
C VAL A 132 -11.28 24.34 29.46
N SER A 133 -11.31 25.68 29.45
CA SER A 133 -12.47 26.47 29.03
C SER A 133 -12.84 26.25 27.56
N SER A 134 -11.92 25.73 26.76
CA SER A 134 -12.17 25.38 25.35
C SER A 134 -13.22 24.27 25.16
N PHE A 135 -13.45 23.45 26.20
CA PHE A 135 -14.43 22.36 26.19
C PHE A 135 -15.50 22.49 27.29
N GLY A 136 -15.61 23.66 27.91
CA GLY A 136 -16.69 23.99 28.85
C GLY A 136 -16.34 23.83 30.33
N SER A 137 -15.18 23.27 30.65
CA SER A 137 -14.73 23.17 32.04
C SER A 137 -14.39 24.54 32.62
N VAL A 138 -14.85 24.78 33.84
CA VAL A 138 -14.69 26.02 34.59
C VAL A 138 -13.92 25.85 35.90
N ASP A 139 -13.77 24.60 36.35
CA ASP A 139 -13.29 24.25 37.68
C ASP A 139 -12.53 22.90 37.67
N PRO A 140 -11.38 22.81 36.98
CA PRO A 140 -10.63 21.56 36.84
C PRO A 140 -9.94 21.13 38.15
N GLU A 141 -10.61 20.27 38.91
CA GLU A 141 -10.12 19.77 40.22
C GLU A 141 -9.02 18.73 40.09
N ASP A 142 -9.16 17.77 39.16
CA ASP A 142 -8.16 16.71 38.98
C ASP A 142 -8.12 16.17 37.55
N VAL A 143 -7.03 15.47 37.22
CA VAL A 143 -6.77 14.92 35.90
C VAL A 143 -6.22 13.50 35.99
N ALA A 144 -6.65 12.62 35.09
CA ALA A 144 -6.12 11.26 34.96
C ALA A 144 -5.69 10.95 33.53
N PHE A 145 -4.61 10.18 33.37
CA PHE A 145 -4.12 9.73 32.06
C PHE A 145 -4.42 8.25 31.82
N SER A 146 -5.00 7.93 30.66
CA SER A 146 -5.24 6.55 30.23
C SER A 146 -4.15 6.07 29.30
N ALA A 147 -3.26 5.21 29.79
CA ALA A 147 -2.24 4.57 28.96
C ALA A 147 -2.83 3.69 27.84
N THR A 148 -4.04 3.17 28.03
CA THR A 148 -4.70 2.30 27.04
C THR A 148 -5.37 3.09 25.93
N LEU A 149 -5.95 4.25 26.25
CA LEU A 149 -6.64 5.10 25.26
C LEU A 149 -5.72 6.16 24.65
N GLY A 150 -4.67 6.56 25.36
CA GLY A 150 -3.80 7.68 24.99
C GLY A 150 -4.41 9.06 25.29
N ASP A 151 -5.45 9.10 26.13
CA ASP A 151 -6.28 10.28 26.40
C ASP A 151 -6.17 10.73 27.87
N LEU A 152 -6.63 11.96 28.14
CA LEU A 152 -6.82 12.51 29.48
C LEU A 152 -8.30 12.53 29.87
N PHE A 153 -8.57 12.37 31.16
CA PHE A 153 -9.87 12.61 31.79
C PHE A 153 -9.70 13.76 32.77
N VAL A 154 -10.36 14.89 32.50
CA VAL A 154 -10.34 16.08 33.36
C VAL A 154 -11.66 16.14 34.13
N MET A 155 -11.57 16.23 35.45
CA MET A 155 -12.70 16.32 36.37
C MET A 155 -13.02 17.78 36.66
N ASP A 156 -14.31 18.12 36.66
CA ASP A 156 -14.80 19.47 36.92
C ASP A 156 -15.74 19.49 38.13
N GLY A 157 -15.34 20.22 39.18
CA GLY A 157 -16.04 20.29 40.46
C GLY A 157 -17.41 20.96 40.35
N VAL A 158 -17.42 22.20 39.85
CA VAL A 158 -18.64 23.04 39.68
C VAL A 158 -19.66 22.45 38.70
N ASN A 159 -19.22 21.98 37.53
CA ASN A 159 -20.13 21.44 36.52
C ASN A 159 -20.56 20.00 36.85
N ALA A 160 -19.87 19.33 37.78
CA ALA A 160 -20.02 17.91 38.05
C ALA A 160 -19.90 17.07 36.76
N GLU A 161 -18.80 17.27 36.03
CA GLU A 161 -18.53 16.59 34.75
C GLU A 161 -17.14 15.96 34.72
N VAL A 162 -17.00 14.90 33.91
CA VAL A 162 -15.69 14.40 33.47
C VAL A 162 -15.59 14.55 31.96
N TYR A 163 -14.56 15.27 31.50
CA TYR A 163 -14.24 15.47 30.10
C TYR A 163 -13.12 14.53 29.67
N ARG A 164 -13.37 13.70 28.66
CA ARG A 164 -12.33 12.93 27.96
C ARG A 164 -11.79 13.75 26.80
N ILE A 165 -10.48 13.97 26.80
CA ILE A 165 -9.79 14.82 25.84
C ILE A 165 -8.51 14.15 25.32
N THR A 166 -8.03 14.55 24.15
CA THR A 166 -6.67 14.20 23.71
C THR A 166 -5.63 14.84 24.64
N THR A 167 -4.40 14.34 24.64
CA THR A 167 -3.28 14.97 25.37
C THR A 167 -2.93 16.40 24.90
N SER A 168 -3.48 16.82 23.76
CA SER A 168 -3.38 18.18 23.22
C SER A 168 -4.58 19.09 23.53
N GLY A 169 -5.57 18.61 24.29
CA GLY A 169 -6.71 19.40 24.73
C GLY A 169 -7.93 19.40 23.79
N THR A 170 -8.05 18.44 22.87
CA THR A 170 -9.24 18.32 22.01
C THR A 170 -10.31 17.44 22.66
N LEU A 171 -11.55 17.92 22.78
CA LEU A 171 -12.66 17.16 23.36
C LEU A 171 -13.01 15.92 22.53
N ILE A 172 -13.15 14.77 23.20
CA ILE A 172 -13.58 13.49 22.63
C ILE A 172 -15.00 13.16 23.08
N SER A 173 -15.26 13.22 24.39
CA SER A 173 -16.57 12.93 25.00
C SER A 173 -16.62 13.49 26.42
N HIS A 174 -17.79 13.55 27.05
CA HIS A 174 -17.93 13.88 28.47
C HIS A 174 -19.15 13.16 29.08
N PHE A 175 -19.21 13.09 30.40
CA PHE A 175 -20.38 12.59 31.14
C PHE A 175 -20.56 13.29 32.49
N ASP A 176 -21.81 13.32 32.97
CA ASP A 176 -22.26 13.97 34.20
C ASP A 176 -22.03 13.06 35.44
N THR A 177 -21.27 13.54 36.42
CA THR A 177 -21.00 12.83 37.69
C THR A 177 -22.11 13.00 38.73
N ALA A 178 -22.87 14.10 38.68
CA ALA A 178 -24.03 14.31 39.54
C ALA A 178 -25.10 13.24 39.30
N SER A 179 -25.22 12.74 38.06
CA SER A 179 -26.08 11.60 37.70
C SER A 179 -25.68 10.29 38.42
N LEU A 180 -24.42 10.18 38.83
CA LEU A 180 -23.85 9.03 39.55
C LEU A 180 -24.03 9.17 41.06
N GLY A 181 -24.37 10.37 41.53
CA GLY A 181 -24.43 10.75 42.94
C GLY A 181 -23.20 11.52 43.43
N VAL A 182 -22.31 11.98 42.56
CA VAL A 182 -21.13 12.79 42.93
C VAL A 182 -21.31 14.20 42.35
N ARG A 183 -21.85 15.12 43.15
CA ARG A 183 -22.19 16.49 42.72
C ARG A 183 -21.05 17.49 42.86
N ASP A 184 -20.00 17.10 43.54
CA ASP A 184 -18.83 17.91 43.86
C ASP A 184 -17.61 16.97 43.77
N PRO A 185 -17.24 16.56 42.55
CA PRO A 185 -16.15 15.60 42.31
C PRO A 185 -14.79 16.30 42.42
N GLU A 186 -13.84 15.68 43.12
CA GLU A 186 -12.59 16.33 43.57
C GLU A 186 -11.33 15.55 43.16
N GLY A 187 -11.47 14.25 42.90
CA GLY A 187 -10.33 13.40 42.56
C GLY A 187 -10.69 12.33 41.55
N ILE A 188 -9.80 12.09 40.59
CA ILE A 188 -9.95 11.07 39.55
C ILE A 188 -8.66 10.29 39.32
N THR A 189 -8.77 8.97 39.19
CA THR A 189 -7.64 8.13 38.76
C THR A 189 -8.10 6.97 37.91
N ILE A 190 -7.16 6.24 37.30
CA ILE A 190 -7.44 5.07 36.46
C ILE A 190 -6.81 3.83 37.09
N GLY A 191 -7.60 2.77 37.27
CA GLY A 191 -7.10 1.48 37.75
C GLY A 191 -6.58 0.59 36.63
N ASP A 192 -5.94 -0.53 37.00
CA ASP A 192 -5.37 -1.51 36.06
C ASP A 192 -6.40 -2.09 35.06
N ASN A 193 -7.68 -2.03 35.41
CA ASN A 193 -8.79 -2.49 34.57
C ASN A 193 -9.29 -1.43 33.57
N GLY A 194 -8.67 -0.24 33.54
CA GLY A 194 -9.06 0.87 32.68
C GLY A 194 -10.29 1.64 33.16
N ASN A 195 -10.87 1.28 34.30
CA ASN A 195 -11.96 2.05 34.89
C ASN A 195 -11.42 3.27 35.65
N LEU A 196 -12.26 4.29 35.70
CA LEU A 196 -12.02 5.50 36.49
C LEU A 196 -12.46 5.25 37.92
N TYR A 197 -11.71 5.78 38.88
CA TYR A 197 -12.05 5.81 40.29
C TYR A 197 -12.19 7.28 40.67
N ILE A 198 -13.37 7.67 41.10
CA ILE A 198 -13.69 9.07 41.40
C ILE A 198 -14.08 9.22 42.87
N VAL A 199 -13.63 10.32 43.49
CA VAL A 199 -14.00 10.73 44.84
C VAL A 199 -14.45 12.19 44.79
N GLY A 200 -15.22 12.60 45.78
CA GLY A 200 -15.72 13.96 45.92
C GLY A 200 -16.15 14.22 47.34
N ASN A 201 -16.64 15.42 47.60
CA ASN A 201 -17.01 15.91 48.92
C ASN A 201 -17.94 14.93 49.68
N PRO A 202 -17.62 14.54 50.94
CA PRO A 202 -18.39 13.62 51.78
C PRO A 202 -19.90 13.87 51.80
N GLY A 203 -20.30 15.15 51.83
CA GLY A 203 -21.71 15.55 51.86
C GLY A 203 -22.47 15.19 50.58
N THR A 204 -21.78 15.08 49.45
CA THR A 204 -22.35 14.72 48.15
C THR A 204 -22.10 13.25 47.81
N SER A 205 -20.91 12.72 48.10
CA SER A 205 -20.45 11.36 47.73
C SER A 205 -20.80 10.27 48.76
N SER A 206 -21.34 10.64 49.93
CA SER A 206 -21.64 9.71 51.03
C SER A 206 -20.43 8.91 51.54
N ASN A 207 -19.26 9.54 51.62
CA ASN A 207 -17.99 8.90 52.02
C ASN A 207 -17.65 7.67 51.16
N ALA A 208 -17.77 7.80 49.83
CA ALA A 208 -17.50 6.70 48.91
C ALA A 208 -16.62 7.10 47.73
N VAL A 209 -15.77 6.17 47.30
CA VAL A 209 -15.12 6.20 45.98
C VAL A 209 -15.98 5.41 45.00
N PHE A 210 -16.21 5.94 43.81
CA PHE A 210 -16.98 5.30 42.76
C PHE A 210 -16.03 4.74 41.70
N GLU A 211 -16.11 3.44 41.45
CA GLU A 211 -15.50 2.85 40.25
C GLU A 211 -16.50 2.94 39.10
N ILE A 212 -16.08 3.55 38.00
CA ILE A 212 -16.92 3.81 36.83
C ILE A 212 -16.18 3.46 35.55
N THR A 213 -16.89 3.04 34.52
CA THR A 213 -16.29 2.86 33.18
C THR A 213 -15.89 4.22 32.59
N PRO A 214 -15.00 4.26 31.57
CA PRO A 214 -14.69 5.49 30.83
C PRO A 214 -15.90 6.20 30.17
N LEU A 215 -17.07 5.57 30.15
CA LEU A 215 -18.33 6.10 29.63
C LEU A 215 -19.29 6.60 30.73
N GLY A 216 -18.84 6.64 31.99
CA GLY A 216 -19.65 7.13 33.11
C GLY A 216 -20.64 6.10 33.69
N VAL A 217 -20.49 4.81 33.40
CA VAL A 217 -21.34 3.76 34.00
C VAL A 217 -20.75 3.30 35.33
N VAL A 218 -21.51 3.39 36.43
CA VAL A 218 -21.09 2.90 37.76
C VAL A 218 -20.93 1.38 37.76
N VAL A 219 -19.75 0.92 38.16
CA VAL A 219 -19.41 -0.49 38.37
C VAL A 219 -19.71 -0.88 39.81
N GLN A 220 -19.09 -0.18 40.77
CA GLN A 220 -19.24 -0.43 42.20
C GLN A 220 -18.81 0.82 43.00
N ARG A 221 -18.99 0.76 44.33
CA ARG A 221 -18.59 1.82 45.26
C ARG A 221 -17.69 1.26 46.36
N PHE A 222 -16.78 2.05 46.90
CA PHE A 222 -15.96 1.67 48.05
C PHE A 222 -16.23 2.63 49.20
N ASP A 223 -16.55 2.07 50.37
CA ASP A 223 -16.77 2.85 51.59
C ASP A 223 -15.42 3.31 52.16
N ILE A 224 -15.25 4.63 52.31
CA ILE A 224 -14.05 5.24 52.90
C ILE A 224 -14.32 5.87 54.27
N SER A 225 -15.50 5.67 54.84
CA SER A 225 -15.91 6.25 56.13
C SER A 225 -14.98 5.87 57.29
N ALA A 226 -14.30 4.73 57.21
CA ALA A 226 -13.32 4.30 58.22
C ALA A 226 -12.16 5.28 58.41
N ALA A 227 -11.83 6.10 57.39
CA ALA A 227 -10.80 7.13 57.50
C ALA A 227 -11.32 8.45 58.12
N ASN A 228 -12.63 8.60 58.29
CA ASN A 228 -13.29 9.85 58.66
C ASN A 228 -12.81 11.04 57.78
N PRO A 229 -13.07 10.97 56.45
CA PRO A 229 -12.66 12.02 55.52
C PRO A 229 -13.42 13.31 55.82
N VAL A 230 -12.75 14.45 55.62
CA VAL A 230 -13.31 15.79 55.80
C VAL A 230 -13.46 16.46 54.44
N LYS A 231 -12.36 16.59 53.69
CA LYS A 231 -12.32 17.10 52.32
C LYS A 231 -11.38 16.22 51.47
N PRO A 232 -11.77 14.97 51.15
CA PRO A 232 -11.01 14.08 50.28
C PRO A 232 -10.92 14.71 48.88
N ALA A 233 -9.72 14.76 48.34
CA ALA A 233 -9.42 15.34 47.04
C ALA A 233 -8.79 14.29 46.12
N GLY A 234 -7.58 14.53 45.62
CA GLY A 234 -6.86 13.64 44.73
C GLY A 234 -6.84 12.18 45.19
N ILE A 235 -6.89 11.29 44.20
CA ILE A 235 -6.86 9.85 44.39
C ILE A 235 -5.83 9.20 43.46
N ALA A 236 -5.12 8.19 43.94
CA ALA A 236 -4.19 7.40 43.15
C ALA A 236 -4.46 5.90 43.31
N PHE A 237 -4.42 5.18 42.19
CA PHE A 237 -4.46 3.72 42.17
C PHE A 237 -3.04 3.17 42.08
N ALA A 238 -2.60 2.41 43.09
CA ALA A 238 -1.21 1.94 43.16
C ALA A 238 -1.09 0.57 43.84
N PRO A 239 0.08 -0.09 43.77
CA PRO A 239 0.35 -1.29 44.56
C PRO A 239 0.15 -1.04 46.05
N THR A 240 -0.36 -2.04 46.77
CA THR A 240 -0.49 -1.94 48.23
C THR A 240 0.88 -1.83 48.88
N SER A 241 1.02 -0.92 49.82
CA SER A 241 2.28 -0.61 50.52
C SER A 241 3.01 -1.80 51.14
N ASN A 242 2.26 -2.78 51.63
CA ASN A 242 2.78 -3.99 52.27
C ASN A 242 2.71 -5.23 51.36
N ASN A 243 2.21 -5.09 50.12
CA ASN A 243 2.05 -6.17 49.16
C ASN A 243 2.01 -5.61 47.73
N SER A 244 3.12 -5.75 46.98
CA SER A 244 3.21 -5.27 45.60
C SER A 244 2.25 -5.95 44.61
N ALA A 245 1.72 -7.13 44.95
CA ALA A 245 0.69 -7.80 44.17
C ALA A 245 -0.73 -7.30 44.47
N GLY A 246 -0.92 -6.63 45.62
CA GLY A 246 -2.17 -5.98 45.99
C GLY A 246 -2.38 -4.66 45.26
N ARG A 247 -3.60 -4.12 45.34
CA ARG A 247 -3.93 -2.77 44.89
C ARG A 247 -4.59 -1.99 46.00
N SER A 248 -4.25 -0.72 46.09
CA SER A 248 -4.82 0.22 47.04
C SER A 248 -5.25 1.50 46.34
N LEU A 249 -6.25 2.16 46.91
CA LEU A 249 -6.55 3.55 46.67
C LEU A 249 -5.80 4.39 47.69
N TYR A 250 -5.02 5.36 47.20
CA TYR A 250 -4.35 6.37 48.00
C TYR A 250 -5.09 7.68 47.82
N ILE A 251 -5.65 8.23 48.89
CA ILE A 251 -6.54 9.40 48.81
C ILE A 251 -5.97 10.49 49.70
N VAL A 252 -5.74 11.68 49.16
CA VAL A 252 -5.39 12.85 49.97
C VAL A 252 -6.64 13.53 50.49
N ASP A 253 -6.54 14.16 51.65
CA ASP A 253 -7.63 14.90 52.28
C ASP A 253 -7.09 16.25 52.75
N ARG A 254 -7.67 17.31 52.18
CA ARG A 254 -7.37 18.71 52.44
C ARG A 254 -7.59 19.10 53.92
N GLY A 255 -8.42 18.35 54.64
CA GLY A 255 -8.77 18.69 56.01
C GLY A 255 -9.64 19.94 56.08
N VAL A 256 -9.29 20.87 56.94
CA VAL A 256 -9.94 22.18 57.01
C VAL A 256 -9.22 23.15 56.08
N ASP A 257 -10.00 23.64 55.11
CA ASP A 257 -9.57 24.53 54.03
C ASP A 257 -8.70 25.71 54.49
N ASN A 258 -7.53 25.84 53.86
CA ASN A 258 -6.58 26.89 54.19
C ASN A 258 -7.03 28.29 53.71
N ASN A 259 -7.89 28.41 52.69
CA ASN A 259 -8.44 29.70 52.25
C ASN A 259 -9.25 30.38 53.36
N ASP A 260 -10.09 29.60 54.04
CA ASP A 260 -10.89 30.08 55.15
C ASP A 260 -10.08 30.15 56.47
N ASN A 261 -9.08 29.27 56.63
CA ASN A 261 -8.30 29.15 57.86
C ASN A 261 -6.78 29.13 57.59
N PRO A 262 -6.15 30.32 57.41
CA PRO A 262 -4.80 30.40 56.90
C PRO A 262 -3.66 29.74 57.69
N ASN A 263 -3.91 29.35 58.95
CA ASN A 263 -2.91 28.77 59.85
C ASN A 263 -3.12 27.27 60.06
N GLU A 264 -4.13 26.68 59.42
CA GLU A 264 -4.46 25.28 59.59
C GLU A 264 -3.39 24.38 58.95
N ASN A 265 -3.19 23.21 59.55
CA ASN A 265 -2.20 22.24 59.10
C ASN A 265 -2.65 20.84 59.53
N ASP A 266 -3.72 20.35 58.90
CA ASP A 266 -4.36 19.08 59.23
C ASP A 266 -4.52 18.13 58.02
N GLY A 267 -3.83 18.41 56.91
CA GLY A 267 -3.75 17.55 55.73
C GLY A 267 -3.38 16.10 56.02
N ARG A 268 -4.00 15.18 55.27
CA ARG A 268 -3.89 13.71 55.46
C ARG A 268 -3.77 12.95 54.15
N LEU A 269 -3.22 11.73 54.24
CA LEU A 269 -3.17 10.72 53.19
C LEU A 269 -3.71 9.39 53.75
N TYR A 270 -4.68 8.80 53.05
CA TYR A 270 -5.27 7.50 53.36
C TYR A 270 -4.76 6.43 52.41
N GLU A 271 -4.61 5.21 52.91
CA GLU A 271 -4.46 4.02 52.06
C GLU A 271 -5.58 3.04 52.35
N PHE A 272 -6.36 2.70 51.31
CA PHE A 272 -7.39 1.67 51.35
C PHE A 272 -7.00 0.50 50.45
N ALA A 273 -6.72 -0.67 51.04
CA ALA A 273 -6.45 -1.88 50.28
C ALA A 273 -7.74 -2.45 49.70
N LEU A 274 -7.71 -2.78 48.40
CA LEU A 274 -8.83 -3.38 47.68
C LEU A 274 -8.72 -4.90 47.73
N THR A 275 -9.78 -5.58 48.16
CA THR A 275 -9.84 -7.05 48.04
C THR A 275 -10.40 -7.41 46.66
N SER A 276 -9.52 -7.70 45.72
CA SER A 276 -9.93 -8.06 44.35
C SER A 276 -10.73 -9.37 44.33
N THR A 277 -12.01 -9.31 43.94
CA THR A 277 -12.81 -10.49 43.59
C THR A 277 -13.61 -10.36 42.29
N VAL A 278 -13.38 -9.33 41.46
CA VAL A 278 -14.20 -9.13 40.25
C VAL A 278 -13.34 -9.32 38.98
N PRO A 279 -13.79 -10.15 38.00
CA PRO A 279 -13.22 -10.19 36.64
C PRO A 279 -13.26 -8.78 36.01
N PRO A 280 -12.55 -8.52 34.88
CA PRO A 280 -12.54 -7.17 34.29
C PRO A 280 -13.96 -6.66 34.12
N SER A 281 -14.30 -5.58 34.82
CA SER A 281 -15.62 -4.96 34.83
C SER A 281 -15.88 -4.12 33.56
N SER A 282 -14.81 -3.76 32.84
CA SER A 282 -14.86 -3.07 31.55
C SER A 282 -15.27 -4.00 30.40
N ALA A 283 -16.11 -3.49 29.50
CA ALA A 283 -16.52 -4.18 28.28
C ALA A 283 -15.40 -4.27 27.23
N GLY A 284 -14.30 -3.55 27.43
CA GLY A 284 -13.11 -3.61 26.58
C GLY A 284 -13.10 -2.63 25.42
N ILE A 285 -11.94 -2.52 24.79
CA ILE A 285 -11.59 -1.60 23.71
C ILE A 285 -11.41 -2.40 22.43
N LEU A 286 -12.15 -2.05 21.38
CA LEU A 286 -12.06 -2.69 20.07
C LEU A 286 -11.23 -1.84 19.12
N ALA A 287 -10.20 -2.44 18.51
CA ALA A 287 -9.31 -1.75 17.58
C ALA A 287 -8.75 -2.72 16.53
N PHE A 288 -8.37 -2.22 15.34
CA PHE A 288 -7.59 -3.03 14.40
C PHE A 288 -6.23 -3.37 15.04
N SER A 289 -5.70 -4.56 14.75
CA SER A 289 -4.39 -4.97 15.28
C SER A 289 -3.23 -4.17 14.69
N THR A 290 -3.36 -3.70 13.46
CA THR A 290 -2.37 -2.92 12.70
C THR A 290 -3.05 -1.92 11.77
N PRO A 291 -2.35 -0.89 11.27
CA PRO A 291 -2.91 0.08 10.33
C PRO A 291 -3.03 -0.43 8.88
N THR A 292 -2.37 -1.53 8.53
CA THR A 292 -2.34 -2.06 7.15
C THR A 292 -2.50 -3.58 7.10
N PHE A 293 -3.14 -4.06 6.03
CA PHE A 293 -3.42 -5.46 5.73
C PHE A 293 -3.26 -5.73 4.22
N SER A 294 -3.20 -6.99 3.82
CA SER A 294 -3.08 -7.35 2.41
C SER A 294 -3.69 -8.72 2.08
N VAL A 295 -4.23 -8.83 0.88
CA VAL A 295 -4.86 -10.03 0.34
C VAL A 295 -4.53 -10.10 -1.15
N ASN A 296 -4.34 -11.29 -1.69
CA ASN A 296 -4.33 -11.45 -3.15
C ASN A 296 -5.75 -11.29 -3.68
N GLU A 297 -5.88 -10.85 -4.93
CA GLU A 297 -7.16 -10.68 -5.60
C GLU A 297 -8.01 -11.98 -5.60
N ASN A 298 -7.35 -13.14 -5.68
CA ASN A 298 -7.96 -14.47 -5.53
C ASN A 298 -8.47 -14.81 -4.11
N GLY A 299 -8.45 -13.84 -3.19
CA GLY A 299 -8.90 -13.98 -1.81
C GLY A 299 -7.89 -14.66 -0.87
N THR A 300 -6.71 -15.06 -1.36
CA THR A 300 -5.66 -15.63 -0.51
C THR A 300 -5.10 -14.55 0.41
N VAL A 301 -5.29 -14.73 1.71
CA VAL A 301 -4.84 -13.78 2.72
C VAL A 301 -3.31 -13.77 2.80
N ILE A 302 -2.72 -12.57 2.73
CA ILE A 302 -1.29 -12.32 2.97
C ILE A 302 -1.10 -11.81 4.40
N SER A 303 -1.84 -10.74 4.75
CA SER A 303 -1.93 -10.17 6.09
C SER A 303 -3.41 -9.99 6.45
N SER A 304 -3.90 -10.83 7.37
CA SER A 304 -5.32 -10.91 7.72
C SER A 304 -5.81 -9.65 8.43
N VAL A 305 -6.95 -9.10 8.00
CA VAL A 305 -7.65 -8.03 8.75
C VAL A 305 -8.08 -8.58 10.11
N GLN A 306 -7.56 -7.98 11.17
CA GLN A 306 -7.78 -8.45 12.54
C GLN A 306 -8.26 -7.33 13.46
N VAL A 307 -9.20 -7.66 14.33
CA VAL A 307 -9.72 -6.77 15.38
C VAL A 307 -9.43 -7.40 16.74
N THR A 308 -8.89 -6.59 17.65
CA THR A 308 -8.53 -6.98 19.01
C THR A 308 -9.54 -6.43 20.02
N ARG A 309 -9.66 -7.10 21.17
CA ARG A 309 -10.40 -6.62 22.34
C ARG A 309 -9.47 -6.57 23.55
N THR A 310 -9.16 -5.36 24.03
CA THR A 310 -8.19 -5.13 25.12
C THR A 310 -8.84 -4.36 26.27
N GLY A 311 -8.18 -4.25 27.43
CA GLY A 311 -8.68 -3.44 28.55
C GLY A 311 -10.01 -3.89 29.18
N GLY A 312 -10.52 -5.07 28.82
CA GLY A 312 -11.75 -5.62 29.38
C GLY A 312 -12.35 -6.75 28.53
N SER A 313 -13.13 -7.62 29.17
CA SER A 313 -13.89 -8.68 28.48
C SER A 313 -15.30 -8.87 29.04
N ASN A 314 -15.81 -7.90 29.81
CA ASN A 314 -17.15 -7.97 30.39
C ASN A 314 -18.25 -7.88 29.32
N GLY A 315 -19.22 -8.77 29.39
CA GLY A 315 -20.34 -8.79 28.46
C GLY A 315 -19.97 -9.20 27.03
N ALA A 316 -20.98 -9.58 26.27
CA ALA A 316 -20.83 -9.74 24.83
C ALA A 316 -20.86 -8.37 24.16
N VAL A 317 -19.92 -8.09 23.27
CA VAL A 317 -19.78 -6.81 22.58
C VAL A 317 -19.60 -7.04 21.09
N SER A 318 -19.91 -6.02 20.30
CA SER A 318 -19.70 -6.03 18.85
C SER A 318 -19.32 -4.66 18.34
N ALA A 319 -18.74 -4.62 17.14
CA ALA A 319 -18.52 -3.41 16.35
C ALA A 319 -18.75 -3.73 14.87
N ILE A 320 -18.83 -2.69 14.03
CA ILE A 320 -18.96 -2.79 12.58
C ILE A 320 -17.67 -2.32 11.92
N VAL A 321 -17.13 -3.14 11.03
CA VAL A 321 -16.11 -2.76 10.06
C VAL A 321 -16.81 -2.22 8.83
N ASN A 322 -16.65 -0.93 8.57
CA ASN A 322 -17.15 -0.24 7.38
C ASN A 322 -16.05 -0.17 6.32
N LEU A 323 -16.44 -0.36 5.07
CA LEU A 323 -15.55 -0.35 3.92
C LEU A 323 -15.87 0.88 3.07
N THR A 324 -14.84 1.54 2.55
CA THR A 324 -14.96 2.63 1.58
C THR A 324 -13.88 2.48 0.52
N ASN A 325 -14.15 2.98 -0.68
CA ASN A 325 -13.19 2.91 -1.78
C ASN A 325 -11.88 3.60 -1.40
N GLY A 326 -10.77 2.97 -1.77
CA GLY A 326 -9.48 3.63 -1.93
C GLY A 326 -9.24 3.81 -3.43
N THR A 327 -8.25 3.10 -3.98
CA THR A 327 -8.12 2.92 -5.43
C THR A 327 -9.02 1.81 -5.97
N ALA A 328 -9.32 0.79 -5.15
CA ALA A 328 -10.30 -0.24 -5.47
C ALA A 328 -11.72 0.32 -5.37
N THR A 329 -12.59 -0.11 -6.28
CA THR A 329 -13.98 0.33 -6.45
C THR A 329 -14.97 -0.83 -6.36
N ALA A 330 -15.97 -0.71 -5.48
CA ALA A 330 -17.10 -1.64 -5.49
C ALA A 330 -18.13 -1.26 -6.59
N PRO A 331 -18.73 -2.25 -7.30
CA PRO A 331 -18.58 -3.69 -7.11
C PRO A 331 -17.56 -4.34 -8.06
N GLY A 332 -16.57 -3.61 -8.58
CA GLY A 332 -15.54 -4.16 -9.47
C GLY A 332 -14.62 -5.11 -8.71
N ASP A 333 -13.99 -4.59 -7.66
CA ASP A 333 -12.82 -5.24 -7.03
C ASP A 333 -13.19 -5.87 -5.68
N TYR A 334 -14.30 -5.43 -5.08
CA TYR A 334 -14.81 -5.97 -3.81
C TYR A 334 -16.30 -5.71 -3.62
N THR A 335 -16.92 -6.47 -2.70
CA THR A 335 -18.31 -6.21 -2.28
C THR A 335 -18.35 -5.25 -1.10
N ASN A 336 -18.93 -4.07 -1.29
CA ASN A 336 -19.11 -3.10 -0.21
C ASN A 336 -20.30 -3.47 0.70
N SER A 337 -20.02 -4.27 1.73
CA SER A 337 -20.97 -4.61 2.79
C SER A 337 -20.32 -4.41 4.15
N PRO A 338 -20.93 -3.67 5.09
CA PRO A 338 -20.46 -3.60 6.47
C PRO A 338 -20.39 -4.99 7.12
N ILE A 339 -19.34 -5.24 7.90
CA ILE A 339 -19.06 -6.56 8.50
C ILE A 339 -19.08 -6.44 10.02
N ALA A 340 -19.89 -7.24 10.69
CA ALA A 340 -19.94 -7.27 12.15
C ALA A 340 -18.80 -8.12 12.73
N VAL A 341 -18.07 -7.56 13.70
CA VAL A 341 -17.15 -8.30 14.56
C VAL A 341 -17.77 -8.44 15.95
N SER A 342 -17.76 -9.64 16.51
CA SER A 342 -18.39 -9.95 17.79
C SER A 342 -17.44 -10.69 18.72
N PHE A 343 -17.48 -10.31 19.99
CA PHE A 343 -16.78 -10.97 21.09
C PHE A 343 -17.81 -11.43 22.12
N ALA A 344 -17.73 -12.70 22.52
CA ALA A 344 -18.59 -13.21 23.59
C ALA A 344 -18.19 -12.62 24.95
N ASN A 345 -19.04 -12.81 25.97
CA ASN A 345 -18.66 -12.49 27.34
C ASN A 345 -17.41 -13.29 27.75
N GLY A 346 -16.40 -12.60 28.28
CA GLY A 346 -15.11 -13.17 28.66
C GLY A 346 -14.12 -13.39 27.51
N ASP A 347 -14.53 -13.18 26.26
CA ASP A 347 -13.69 -13.41 25.08
C ASP A 347 -12.79 -12.19 24.80
N SER A 348 -11.48 -12.43 24.80
CA SER A 348 -10.43 -11.47 24.46
C SER A 348 -9.56 -11.94 23.29
N ALA A 349 -9.93 -13.02 22.61
CA ALA A 349 -9.16 -13.55 21.48
C ALA A 349 -9.40 -12.70 20.22
N THR A 350 -8.32 -12.33 19.53
CA THR A 350 -8.35 -11.58 18.27
C THR A 350 -9.30 -12.23 17.25
N LYS A 351 -10.08 -11.40 16.55
CA LYS A 351 -11.01 -11.83 15.50
C LYS A 351 -10.47 -11.47 14.13
N THR A 352 -10.43 -12.46 13.24
CA THR A 352 -10.12 -12.26 11.82
C THR A 352 -11.38 -11.92 11.05
N ILE A 353 -11.29 -10.90 10.20
CA ILE A 353 -12.37 -10.40 9.35
C ILE A 353 -12.01 -10.72 7.89
N THR A 354 -12.92 -11.37 7.18
CA THR A 354 -12.76 -11.65 5.75
C THR A 354 -13.44 -10.57 4.94
N ILE A 355 -12.68 -9.84 4.13
CA ILE A 355 -13.22 -8.88 3.17
C ILE A 355 -13.56 -9.64 1.88
N PRO A 356 -14.78 -9.54 1.32
CA PRO A 356 -15.14 -10.24 0.09
C PRO A 356 -14.51 -9.53 -1.13
N ILE A 357 -13.40 -10.10 -1.62
CA ILE A 357 -12.69 -9.65 -2.84
C ILE A 357 -13.31 -10.31 -4.07
N ILE A 358 -13.33 -9.59 -5.18
CA ILE A 358 -13.75 -10.09 -6.49
C ILE A 358 -12.46 -10.35 -7.28
N ASN A 359 -12.31 -11.57 -7.78
CA ASN A 359 -11.16 -11.97 -8.60
C ASN A 359 -11.57 -11.98 -10.07
N ASP A 360 -10.78 -11.36 -10.93
CA ASP A 360 -10.95 -11.48 -12.37
C ASP A 360 -9.73 -12.08 -13.11
N SER A 361 -9.43 -11.59 -14.31
CA SER A 361 -8.34 -12.08 -15.19
C SER A 361 -7.59 -10.92 -15.87
N LEU A 362 -7.91 -9.69 -15.49
CA LEU A 362 -7.27 -8.48 -15.99
C LEU A 362 -6.00 -8.27 -15.19
N VAL A 363 -4.92 -7.95 -15.88
CA VAL A 363 -3.68 -7.55 -15.19
C VAL A 363 -3.84 -6.10 -14.75
N GLU A 364 -3.90 -5.89 -13.46
CA GLU A 364 -4.10 -4.60 -12.83
C GLU A 364 -2.90 -4.22 -11.95
N SER A 365 -2.92 -2.97 -11.46
CA SER A 365 -1.99 -2.55 -10.39
C SER A 365 -2.61 -2.86 -9.04
N ASN A 366 -1.79 -3.13 -8.01
CA ASN A 366 -2.31 -3.29 -6.64
C ASN A 366 -3.22 -2.13 -6.22
N GLU A 367 -4.35 -2.49 -5.61
CA GLU A 367 -5.39 -1.55 -5.24
C GLU A 367 -5.67 -1.52 -3.73
N THR A 368 -6.49 -0.59 -3.26
CA THR A 368 -6.71 -0.35 -1.82
C THR A 368 -8.17 -0.14 -1.44
N ILE A 369 -8.55 -0.67 -0.27
CA ILE A 369 -9.83 -0.44 0.41
C ILE A 369 -9.53 0.24 1.76
N ASN A 370 -10.29 1.29 2.08
CA ASN A 370 -10.22 1.97 3.37
C ASN A 370 -11.21 1.33 4.36
N LEU A 371 -10.72 0.94 5.54
CA LEU A 371 -11.47 0.28 6.60
C LEU A 371 -11.64 1.22 7.80
N SER A 372 -12.82 1.21 8.44
CA SER A 372 -13.07 1.91 9.70
C SER A 372 -13.92 1.08 10.66
N LEU A 373 -13.58 1.13 11.96
CA LEU A 373 -14.34 0.52 13.05
C LEU A 373 -15.30 1.54 13.67
N GLY A 374 -16.55 1.16 13.84
CA GLY A 374 -17.57 1.99 14.48
C GLY A 374 -18.67 1.18 15.14
N SER A 375 -19.66 1.88 15.70
CA SER A 375 -20.89 1.29 16.23
C SER A 375 -20.64 0.22 17.30
N ALA A 376 -19.72 0.48 18.24
CA ALA A 376 -19.46 -0.42 19.36
C ALA A 376 -20.71 -0.58 20.25
N THR A 377 -20.96 -1.79 20.74
CA THR A 377 -22.14 -2.10 21.57
C THR A 377 -21.77 -2.45 23.01
N ASN A 378 -22.76 -2.35 23.91
CA ASN A 378 -22.70 -2.85 25.29
C ASN A 378 -21.51 -2.30 26.11
N GLY A 379 -21.22 -1.01 25.94
CA GLY A 379 -20.20 -0.30 26.71
C GLY A 379 -18.76 -0.50 26.23
N ALA A 380 -18.54 -1.29 25.17
CA ALA A 380 -17.24 -1.31 24.51
C ALA A 380 -16.95 0.05 23.85
N ILE A 381 -15.68 0.42 23.79
CA ILE A 381 -15.22 1.64 23.15
C ILE A 381 -14.32 1.33 21.97
N ILE A 382 -14.33 2.18 20.95
CA ILE A 382 -13.40 2.06 19.81
C ILE A 382 -12.06 2.68 20.23
N GLY A 383 -10.98 1.92 20.04
CA GLY A 383 -9.62 2.35 20.36
C GLY A 383 -9.03 3.33 19.33
N SER A 384 -7.80 3.78 19.55
CA SER A 384 -7.13 4.75 18.68
C SER A 384 -6.84 4.21 17.27
N GLN A 385 -6.51 2.92 17.13
CA GLN A 385 -6.36 2.25 15.83
C GLN A 385 -7.74 1.85 15.26
N ASN A 386 -8.56 2.85 14.95
CA ASN A 386 -9.93 2.69 14.46
C ASN A 386 -10.07 2.69 12.93
N THR A 387 -8.99 2.96 12.20
CA THR A 387 -8.92 2.87 10.74
C THR A 387 -7.78 1.97 10.28
N ALA A 388 -7.90 1.37 9.10
CA ALA A 388 -6.83 0.61 8.46
C ALA A 388 -6.98 0.63 6.93
N VAL A 389 -5.93 0.25 6.20
CA VAL A 389 -5.95 0.09 4.74
C VAL A 389 -5.72 -1.38 4.38
N LEU A 390 -6.58 -1.96 3.55
CA LEU A 390 -6.37 -3.27 2.95
C LEU A 390 -5.88 -3.11 1.51
N THR A 391 -4.73 -3.69 1.17
CA THR A 391 -4.22 -3.76 -0.20
C THR A 391 -4.66 -5.06 -0.87
N ILE A 392 -5.28 -4.95 -2.05
CA ILE A 392 -5.53 -6.05 -2.97
C ILE A 392 -4.30 -6.18 -3.87
N VAL A 393 -3.66 -7.34 -3.86
CA VAL A 393 -2.49 -7.64 -4.68
C VAL A 393 -2.96 -8.42 -5.90
N ASP A 394 -2.77 -7.84 -7.08
CA ASP A 394 -3.06 -8.49 -8.36
C ASP A 394 -2.25 -9.79 -8.46
N ASN A 395 -2.92 -10.86 -8.88
CA ASN A 395 -2.29 -12.16 -9.06
C ASN A 395 -2.39 -12.69 -10.48
N ASP A 396 -2.69 -11.81 -11.44
CA ASP A 396 -2.81 -12.17 -12.83
C ASP A 396 -1.51 -11.91 -13.58
N ALA A 397 -1.31 -12.67 -14.66
CA ALA A 397 -0.11 -12.63 -15.46
C ALA A 397 -0.46 -12.31 -16.91
N ALA A 398 0.32 -11.42 -17.51
CA ALA A 398 0.20 -11.14 -18.94
C ALA A 398 0.42 -12.43 -19.75
N ALA A 399 -0.39 -12.64 -20.79
CA ALA A 399 -0.18 -13.73 -21.72
C ALA A 399 1.21 -13.61 -22.38
N PRO A 400 1.94 -14.73 -22.57
CA PRO A 400 3.23 -14.69 -23.24
C PRO A 400 3.06 -14.25 -24.70
N SER A 401 3.95 -13.38 -25.19
CA SER A 401 3.97 -12.98 -26.61
C SER A 401 4.20 -14.19 -27.51
N ALA A 402 3.47 -14.26 -28.62
CA ALA A 402 3.63 -15.32 -29.61
C ALA A 402 4.71 -14.94 -30.62
N ILE A 403 5.56 -15.88 -31.01
CA ILE A 403 6.51 -15.71 -32.10
C ILE A 403 5.92 -16.28 -33.38
N ILE A 404 5.78 -15.41 -34.38
CA ILE A 404 5.21 -15.74 -35.69
C ILE A 404 6.27 -15.56 -36.78
N ASP A 405 6.51 -16.64 -37.53
CA ASP A 405 7.25 -16.64 -38.79
C ASP A 405 6.27 -16.49 -39.96
N TYR A 406 6.50 -15.50 -40.81
CA TYR A 406 5.71 -15.26 -42.02
C TYR A 406 6.50 -15.66 -43.25
N ILE A 407 5.86 -16.34 -44.19
CA ILE A 407 6.54 -16.99 -45.33
C ILE A 407 5.71 -16.86 -46.62
N SER A 408 6.33 -16.47 -47.72
CA SER A 408 5.82 -16.65 -49.10
C SER A 408 6.60 -17.79 -49.76
N THR A 409 6.01 -18.41 -50.78
CA THR A 409 6.46 -19.70 -51.29
C THR A 409 6.58 -19.74 -52.80
N SER A 410 7.58 -20.46 -53.31
CA SER A 410 7.84 -20.59 -54.75
C SER A 410 6.77 -21.32 -55.57
N SER A 411 5.84 -22.01 -54.90
CA SER A 411 4.77 -22.78 -55.54
C SER A 411 3.61 -23.02 -54.58
N SER A 412 2.41 -23.19 -55.13
CA SER A 412 1.21 -23.52 -54.36
C SER A 412 1.30 -24.89 -53.66
N GLY A 413 0.64 -25.05 -52.52
CA GLY A 413 0.73 -26.29 -51.75
C GLY A 413 -0.24 -26.41 -50.58
N THR A 414 0.10 -27.27 -49.62
CA THR A 414 -0.63 -27.41 -48.36
C THR A 414 0.34 -27.73 -47.22
N VAL A 415 0.17 -27.06 -46.08
CA VAL A 415 0.97 -27.26 -44.87
C VAL A 415 0.10 -27.12 -43.63
N GLY A 416 0.22 -28.03 -42.66
CA GLY A 416 -0.55 -27.95 -41.40
C GLY A 416 -2.09 -27.89 -41.58
N GLY A 417 -2.62 -28.42 -42.69
CA GLY A 417 -4.05 -28.32 -43.04
C GLY A 417 -4.47 -27.03 -43.76
N VAL A 418 -3.54 -26.11 -43.99
CA VAL A 418 -3.74 -24.85 -44.72
C VAL A 418 -3.32 -25.05 -46.18
N THR A 419 -4.27 -24.94 -47.11
CA THR A 419 -3.99 -24.87 -48.56
C THR A 419 -3.65 -23.44 -48.96
N PHE A 420 -2.62 -23.25 -49.76
CA PHE A 420 -2.12 -21.93 -50.15
C PHE A 420 -1.68 -21.90 -51.62
N ALA A 421 -1.74 -20.71 -52.20
CA ALA A 421 -1.18 -20.41 -53.51
C ALA A 421 0.15 -19.65 -53.34
N ASP A 422 0.95 -19.58 -54.40
CA ASP A 422 2.26 -18.93 -54.39
C ASP A 422 2.14 -17.42 -54.10
N GLU A 423 1.03 -16.78 -54.47
CA GLU A 423 0.75 -15.38 -54.10
C GLU A 423 0.33 -15.14 -52.64
N ASP A 424 0.25 -16.17 -51.79
CA ASP A 424 -0.15 -16.05 -50.39
C ASP A 424 1.05 -15.84 -49.44
N ILE A 425 0.82 -15.16 -48.30
CA ILE A 425 1.77 -15.14 -47.18
C ILE A 425 1.18 -15.96 -46.03
N LEU A 426 1.92 -16.98 -45.62
CA LEU A 426 1.61 -17.87 -44.51
C LEU A 426 2.13 -17.30 -43.19
N ALA A 427 1.53 -17.72 -42.09
CA ALA A 427 1.99 -17.42 -40.73
C ALA A 427 2.09 -18.73 -39.93
N TYR A 428 3.27 -19.01 -39.40
CA TYR A 428 3.57 -20.13 -38.53
C TYR A 428 3.77 -19.62 -37.09
N ASN A 429 2.93 -20.09 -36.17
CA ASN A 429 3.04 -19.77 -34.75
C ASN A 429 3.93 -20.80 -34.06
N GLU A 430 5.14 -20.39 -33.65
CA GLU A 430 6.12 -21.30 -33.03
C GLU A 430 5.61 -21.87 -31.70
N ASN A 431 4.87 -21.08 -30.92
CA ASN A 431 4.38 -21.47 -29.60
C ASN A 431 3.35 -22.61 -29.67
N THR A 432 2.54 -22.64 -30.73
CA THR A 432 1.47 -23.63 -30.92
C THR A 432 1.75 -24.64 -32.02
N SER A 433 2.82 -24.42 -32.81
CA SER A 433 3.15 -25.21 -34.01
C SER A 433 2.00 -25.27 -35.02
N THR A 434 1.30 -24.16 -35.21
CA THR A 434 0.14 -24.07 -36.12
C THR A 434 0.39 -23.13 -37.29
N TRP A 435 -0.18 -23.48 -38.44
CA TRP A 435 -0.15 -22.69 -39.66
C TRP A 435 -1.46 -21.95 -39.87
N SER A 436 -1.36 -20.74 -40.44
CA SER A 436 -2.49 -19.95 -40.91
C SER A 436 -2.09 -19.13 -42.13
N LYS A 437 -3.05 -18.47 -42.79
CA LYS A 437 -2.80 -17.50 -43.86
C LYS A 437 -2.89 -16.08 -43.31
N TYR A 438 -1.81 -15.32 -43.48
CA TYR A 438 -1.74 -13.90 -43.11
C TYR A 438 -2.27 -13.00 -44.22
N PHE A 439 -1.88 -13.30 -45.47
CA PHE A 439 -2.30 -12.57 -46.65
C PHE A 439 -2.69 -13.56 -47.75
N LYS A 440 -3.84 -13.31 -48.40
CA LYS A 440 -4.35 -14.13 -49.49
C LYS A 440 -4.29 -13.34 -50.79
N GLY A 441 -3.26 -13.57 -51.60
CA GLY A 441 -2.95 -12.71 -52.75
C GLY A 441 -4.07 -12.69 -53.80
N SER A 442 -4.71 -13.84 -54.04
CA SER A 442 -5.86 -13.92 -54.94
C SER A 442 -7.02 -12.99 -54.56
N ASN A 443 -7.28 -12.81 -53.26
CA ASN A 443 -8.31 -11.88 -52.79
C ASN A 443 -7.88 -10.42 -52.93
N ALA A 444 -6.58 -10.14 -52.92
CA ALA A 444 -6.01 -8.82 -53.19
C ALA A 444 -5.92 -8.50 -54.70
N GLY A 445 -6.20 -9.47 -55.59
CA GLY A 445 -6.09 -9.31 -57.04
C GLY A 445 -4.75 -9.75 -57.64
N LEU A 446 -3.95 -10.53 -56.91
CA LEU A 446 -2.64 -11.05 -57.35
C LEU A 446 -2.71 -12.45 -57.99
N SER A 447 -3.87 -12.90 -58.47
CA SER A 447 -4.10 -14.27 -58.95
C SER A 447 -3.20 -14.74 -60.11
N SER A 448 -2.40 -13.84 -60.69
CA SER A 448 -1.45 -14.10 -61.78
C SER A 448 -0.04 -13.59 -61.49
N SER A 449 0.26 -13.23 -60.23
CA SER A 449 1.52 -12.62 -59.84
C SER A 449 1.93 -13.14 -58.45
N ASN A 450 3.07 -13.83 -58.40
CA ASN A 450 3.64 -14.38 -57.16
C ASN A 450 4.28 -13.24 -56.34
N VAL A 451 4.11 -13.30 -55.02
CA VAL A 451 4.84 -12.48 -54.06
C VAL A 451 6.25 -13.09 -53.93
N ARG A 452 7.28 -12.34 -54.36
CA ARG A 452 8.68 -12.76 -54.21
C ARG A 452 9.06 -12.69 -52.74
N ASP A 453 9.54 -11.54 -52.29
CA ASP A 453 9.80 -11.28 -50.89
C ASP A 453 8.91 -10.16 -50.36
N PHE A 454 8.83 -10.07 -49.03
CA PHE A 454 8.02 -9.10 -48.35
C PHE A 454 8.57 -8.75 -46.97
N HIS A 455 8.19 -7.56 -46.51
CA HIS A 455 8.41 -7.10 -45.15
C HIS A 455 7.09 -6.74 -44.50
N ILE A 456 6.83 -7.26 -43.29
CA ILE A 456 5.66 -6.87 -42.49
C ILE A 456 6.07 -5.76 -41.53
N ASN A 457 5.49 -4.57 -41.75
CA ASN A 457 5.67 -3.41 -40.89
C ASN A 457 5.06 -3.64 -39.49
N ALA A 458 5.48 -2.83 -38.51
CA ALA A 458 4.95 -2.90 -37.14
C ALA A 458 3.41 -2.71 -37.07
N ASP A 459 2.85 -1.89 -37.96
CA ASP A 459 1.40 -1.67 -38.09
C ASP A 459 0.65 -2.83 -38.79
N GLY A 460 1.37 -3.85 -39.26
CA GLY A 460 0.82 -5.00 -39.98
C GLY A 460 0.64 -4.77 -41.48
N SER A 461 0.97 -3.60 -42.03
CA SER A 461 1.03 -3.42 -43.48
C SER A 461 2.19 -4.21 -44.10
N ILE A 462 2.05 -4.60 -45.35
CA ILE A 462 3.03 -5.45 -46.06
C ILE A 462 3.71 -4.61 -47.14
N LEU A 463 5.03 -4.60 -47.19
CA LEU A 463 5.81 -4.18 -48.36
C LEU A 463 6.19 -5.45 -49.12
N PHE A 464 6.01 -5.51 -50.45
CA PHE A 464 6.38 -6.70 -51.22
C PHE A 464 6.76 -6.35 -52.67
N SER A 465 7.55 -7.23 -53.29
CA SER A 465 7.81 -7.26 -54.73
C SER A 465 7.03 -8.40 -55.39
N LEU A 466 6.89 -8.30 -56.71
CA LEU A 466 6.20 -9.29 -57.53
C LEU A 466 7.17 -9.97 -58.49
N ASN A 467 6.83 -11.17 -58.93
CA ASN A 467 7.66 -11.94 -59.85
C ASN A 467 7.58 -11.51 -61.31
N GLN A 468 6.67 -10.61 -61.65
CA GLN A 468 6.46 -10.05 -62.98
C GLN A 468 5.71 -8.72 -62.89
N ALA A 469 5.88 -7.86 -63.90
CA ALA A 469 5.04 -6.68 -64.09
C ALA A 469 3.55 -7.03 -64.16
N THR A 470 2.71 -6.20 -63.53
CA THR A 470 1.25 -6.40 -63.47
C THR A 470 0.50 -5.07 -63.33
N THR A 471 -0.83 -5.12 -63.28
CA THR A 471 -1.67 -3.94 -63.01
C THR A 471 -2.46 -4.15 -61.73
N LEU A 472 -2.27 -3.26 -60.76
CA LEU A 472 -2.92 -3.32 -59.46
C LEU A 472 -4.00 -2.25 -59.32
N ALA A 473 -5.09 -2.63 -58.66
CA ALA A 473 -6.20 -1.73 -58.41
C ALA A 473 -5.75 -0.51 -57.60
N GLY A 474 -6.15 0.68 -58.03
CA GLY A 474 -5.85 1.95 -57.34
C GLY A 474 -4.50 2.58 -57.68
N ILE A 475 -3.50 1.81 -58.11
CA ILE A 475 -2.15 2.34 -58.42
C ILE A 475 -1.68 2.13 -59.87
N GLY A 476 -2.37 1.30 -60.65
CA GLY A 476 -2.08 1.11 -62.07
C GLY A 476 -0.97 0.09 -62.32
N SER A 477 -0.21 0.27 -63.41
CA SER A 477 0.87 -0.64 -63.78
C SER A 477 2.05 -0.51 -62.82
N VAL A 478 2.51 -1.65 -62.33
CA VAL A 478 3.71 -1.81 -61.50
C VAL A 478 4.64 -2.82 -62.16
N ASP A 479 5.92 -2.58 -62.02
CA ASP A 479 6.98 -3.45 -62.52
C ASP A 479 7.43 -4.44 -61.42
N ASP A 480 8.11 -5.54 -61.78
CA ASP A 480 8.76 -6.45 -60.83
C ASP A 480 10.01 -5.84 -60.15
N SER A 481 10.44 -4.67 -60.63
CA SER A 481 11.42 -3.80 -59.97
C SER A 481 10.83 -2.81 -58.95
N ASP A 482 9.50 -2.75 -58.82
CA ASP A 482 8.79 -1.87 -57.88
C ASP A 482 8.51 -2.55 -56.54
N ILE A 483 8.34 -1.76 -55.47
CA ILE A 483 7.83 -2.26 -54.17
C ILE A 483 6.48 -1.64 -53.89
N ILE A 484 5.54 -2.52 -53.55
CA ILE A 484 4.15 -2.19 -53.29
C ILE A 484 3.88 -2.32 -51.80
N LYS A 485 3.18 -1.33 -51.23
CA LYS A 485 2.62 -1.42 -49.88
C LYS A 485 1.16 -1.85 -49.96
N PHE A 486 0.78 -2.87 -49.19
CA PHE A 486 -0.61 -3.24 -48.95
C PHE A 486 -1.01 -2.89 -47.52
N SER A 487 -2.09 -2.12 -47.38
CA SER A 487 -2.68 -1.76 -46.09
C SER A 487 -4.07 -2.38 -45.93
N PHE A 488 -4.29 -3.09 -44.84
CA PHE A 488 -5.58 -3.73 -44.53
C PHE A 488 -6.64 -2.70 -44.12
N THR A 489 -7.89 -2.86 -44.58
CA THR A 489 -9.01 -1.95 -44.24
C THR A 489 -9.78 -2.34 -42.96
N SER A 490 -9.51 -3.51 -42.39
CA SER A 490 -10.04 -3.96 -41.09
C SER A 490 -8.96 -4.73 -40.35
N SER A 491 -8.77 -4.44 -39.06
CA SER A 491 -7.80 -5.13 -38.18
C SER A 491 -8.27 -6.50 -37.70
N THR A 492 -9.42 -7.01 -38.16
CA THR A 492 -9.99 -8.28 -37.75
C THR A 492 -10.09 -9.26 -38.92
N THR A 493 -9.11 -10.15 -39.03
CA THR A 493 -9.24 -11.62 -39.04
C THR A 493 -7.98 -12.21 -39.67
N THR A 494 -7.13 -12.79 -38.83
CA THR A 494 -6.19 -13.83 -39.24
C THR A 494 -7.01 -14.99 -39.83
N GLY A 495 -6.84 -15.24 -41.12
CA GLY A 495 -7.30 -16.48 -41.75
C GLY A 495 -8.55 -16.45 -42.62
N GLU A 496 -8.74 -15.45 -43.52
CA GLU A 496 -9.38 -15.58 -44.86
C GLU A 496 -10.23 -14.36 -45.34
N ALA A 497 -9.75 -13.10 -45.23
CA ALA A 497 -10.29 -11.99 -46.06
C ALA A 497 -9.30 -10.83 -46.27
N THR A 498 -8.75 -10.70 -47.48
CA THR A 498 -7.76 -9.66 -47.86
C THR A 498 -8.43 -8.44 -48.48
N ALA A 499 -9.20 -7.69 -47.68
CA ALA A 499 -9.68 -6.36 -48.04
C ALA A 499 -8.63 -5.31 -47.63
N GLY A 500 -8.21 -4.49 -48.59
CA GLY A 500 -7.17 -3.48 -48.37
C GLY A 500 -6.95 -2.62 -49.60
N SER A 501 -5.91 -1.78 -49.55
CA SER A 501 -5.53 -0.91 -50.66
C SER A 501 -4.04 -1.01 -50.94
N PHE A 502 -3.68 -0.95 -52.22
CA PHE A 502 -2.30 -0.84 -52.67
C PHE A 502 -1.84 0.61 -52.69
N GLU A 503 -0.55 0.82 -52.41
CA GLU A 503 0.19 2.05 -52.59
C GLU A 503 1.54 1.70 -53.23
N LEU A 504 1.97 2.48 -54.23
CA LEU A 504 3.33 2.35 -54.76
C LEU A 504 4.29 2.94 -53.73
N TYR A 505 5.13 2.10 -53.11
CA TYR A 505 6.08 2.51 -52.07
C TYR A 505 7.44 2.90 -52.65
N PHE A 506 7.90 2.17 -53.66
CA PHE A 506 9.19 2.40 -54.30
C PHE A 506 9.09 2.12 -55.80
N LYS A 507 9.56 3.07 -56.61
CA LYS A 507 9.60 2.94 -58.08
C LYS A 507 11.01 2.63 -58.58
N GLY A 508 11.26 1.39 -59.01
CA GLY A 508 12.60 0.89 -59.36
C GLY A 508 13.25 1.61 -60.53
N ALA A 509 12.48 1.81 -61.61
CA ALA A 509 12.96 2.49 -62.81
C ALA A 509 13.48 3.92 -62.55
N ASN A 510 12.98 4.63 -61.53
CA ASN A 510 13.45 5.98 -61.21
C ASN A 510 14.88 5.99 -60.64
N VAL A 511 15.36 4.85 -60.14
CA VAL A 511 16.67 4.71 -59.49
C VAL A 511 17.56 3.68 -60.17
N GLY A 512 17.28 3.41 -61.45
CA GLY A 512 18.12 2.62 -62.35
C GLY A 512 17.93 1.11 -62.27
N LEU A 513 16.77 0.64 -61.79
CA LEU A 513 16.36 -0.75 -61.97
C LEU A 513 15.46 -0.81 -63.22
N ASP A 514 16.06 -0.90 -64.41
CA ASP A 514 15.37 -0.77 -65.69
C ASP A 514 15.57 -1.96 -66.66
N SER A 515 16.24 -3.03 -66.21
CA SER A 515 16.38 -4.29 -66.95
C SER A 515 15.82 -5.50 -66.18
N ASP A 516 15.45 -6.56 -66.91
CA ASP A 516 15.02 -7.87 -66.37
C ASP A 516 16.07 -8.55 -65.45
N SER A 517 17.29 -8.02 -65.37
CA SER A 517 18.33 -8.51 -64.45
C SER A 517 18.34 -7.80 -63.10
N GLU A 518 17.55 -6.73 -62.97
CA GLU A 518 17.42 -5.90 -61.78
C GLU A 518 16.07 -6.07 -61.07
N ASP A 519 15.28 -7.09 -61.46
CA ASP A 519 14.08 -7.55 -60.74
C ASP A 519 14.43 -7.80 -59.27
N LEU A 520 13.58 -7.34 -58.35
CA LEU A 520 13.79 -7.48 -56.92
C LEU A 520 13.49 -8.93 -56.47
N ASP A 521 14.51 -9.63 -56.00
CA ASP A 521 14.36 -10.97 -55.40
C ASP A 521 13.96 -10.84 -53.93
N SER A 522 14.75 -10.08 -53.14
CA SER A 522 14.55 -9.95 -51.69
C SER A 522 14.25 -8.51 -51.25
N ILE A 523 13.50 -8.33 -50.17
CA ILE A 523 13.17 -7.03 -49.54
C ILE A 523 13.25 -7.14 -48.02
N ALA A 524 14.03 -6.27 -47.40
CA ALA A 524 14.04 -6.07 -45.95
C ALA A 524 14.11 -4.58 -45.58
N ILE A 525 13.83 -4.28 -44.31
CA ILE A 525 14.07 -2.96 -43.72
C ILE A 525 15.14 -3.12 -42.64
N ALA A 526 16.25 -2.40 -42.76
CA ALA A 526 17.30 -2.39 -41.75
C ALA A 526 16.84 -1.64 -40.48
N PRO A 527 17.48 -1.87 -39.30
CA PRO A 527 17.16 -1.15 -38.06
C PRO A 527 17.27 0.38 -38.16
N ASP A 528 18.05 0.89 -39.11
CA ASP A 528 18.18 2.31 -39.41
C ASP A 528 17.10 2.86 -40.37
N GLY A 529 16.14 2.01 -40.76
CA GLY A 529 15.00 2.34 -41.62
C GLY A 529 15.30 2.29 -43.12
N ARG A 530 16.52 1.95 -43.55
CA ARG A 530 16.84 1.83 -44.98
C ARG A 530 16.22 0.58 -45.59
N LEU A 531 15.76 0.74 -46.83
CA LEU A 531 15.31 -0.38 -47.66
C LEU A 531 16.53 -1.19 -48.10
N ILE A 532 16.49 -2.50 -47.85
CA ILE A 532 17.51 -3.46 -48.22
C ILE A 532 16.92 -4.39 -49.29
N VAL A 533 17.64 -4.61 -50.38
CA VAL A 533 17.18 -5.47 -51.48
C VAL A 533 18.28 -6.38 -52.02
N SER A 534 17.86 -7.45 -52.69
CA SER A 534 18.70 -8.18 -53.66
C SER A 534 18.02 -8.19 -55.02
N THR A 535 18.79 -8.45 -56.07
CA THR A 535 18.28 -8.58 -57.43
C THR A 535 18.51 -9.99 -57.94
N LYS A 536 17.57 -10.48 -58.75
CA LYS A 536 17.64 -11.80 -59.39
C LYS A 536 18.91 -12.01 -60.22
N GLY A 537 19.34 -10.95 -60.92
CA GLY A 537 20.60 -10.89 -61.64
C GLY A 537 21.64 -9.99 -60.96
N ASN A 538 22.76 -9.75 -61.64
CA ASN A 538 23.76 -8.80 -61.14
C ASN A 538 23.18 -7.38 -61.15
N PHE A 539 23.25 -6.71 -60.01
CA PHE A 539 22.82 -5.32 -59.83
C PHE A 539 23.75 -4.34 -60.57
N SER A 540 23.19 -3.37 -61.31
CA SER A 540 23.95 -2.31 -62.00
C SER A 540 23.23 -0.95 -62.02
N ALA A 541 22.86 -0.41 -60.85
CA ALA A 541 22.23 0.92 -60.76
C ALA A 541 23.08 1.97 -60.01
N GLY A 542 22.91 3.26 -60.37
CA GLY A 542 23.51 4.38 -59.63
C GLY A 542 25.05 4.37 -59.56
N GLY A 543 25.72 3.69 -60.49
CA GLY A 543 27.18 3.52 -60.51
C GLY A 543 27.71 2.43 -59.57
N LEU A 544 26.83 1.69 -58.90
CA LEU A 544 27.17 0.53 -58.08
C LEU A 544 26.95 -0.75 -58.87
N ILE A 545 27.91 -1.68 -58.81
CA ILE A 545 27.81 -3.02 -59.39
C ILE A 545 27.92 -4.02 -58.25
N ALA A 546 26.96 -4.94 -58.17
CA ALA A 546 26.96 -6.03 -57.19
C ALA A 546 26.42 -7.33 -57.82
N SER A 547 26.65 -8.45 -57.16
CA SER A 547 26.15 -9.75 -57.58
C SER A 547 24.77 -10.04 -56.97
N ASN A 548 24.03 -10.99 -57.52
CA ASN A 548 22.77 -11.54 -56.98
C ASN A 548 22.92 -12.33 -55.66
N LYS A 549 24.09 -12.21 -55.00
CA LYS A 549 24.40 -12.78 -53.68
C LYS A 549 24.68 -11.69 -52.66
N ASP A 550 24.52 -10.44 -53.07
CA ASP A 550 24.76 -9.27 -52.25
C ASP A 550 23.43 -8.63 -51.86
N LEU A 551 23.41 -7.92 -50.74
CA LEU A 551 22.29 -7.04 -50.37
C LEU A 551 22.70 -5.58 -50.53
N LEU A 552 21.79 -4.79 -51.05
CA LEU A 552 21.96 -3.38 -51.39
C LEU A 552 21.07 -2.54 -50.48
N ALA A 553 21.63 -1.50 -49.87
CA ALA A 553 20.86 -0.53 -49.11
C ALA A 553 20.55 0.69 -49.97
N PHE A 554 19.26 1.00 -50.10
CA PHE A 554 18.77 2.24 -50.67
C PHE A 554 18.64 3.32 -49.59
N SER A 555 19.24 4.48 -49.86
CA SER A 555 19.09 5.68 -49.02
C SER A 555 18.15 6.66 -49.73
N PRO A 556 16.84 6.66 -49.43
CA PRO A 556 15.87 7.49 -50.12
C PRO A 556 16.03 8.96 -49.78
N THR A 557 15.96 9.82 -50.79
CA THR A 557 15.60 11.25 -50.63
C THR A 557 14.10 11.47 -50.85
N SER A 558 13.44 10.56 -51.57
CA SER A 558 11.98 10.47 -51.72
C SER A 558 11.57 9.04 -52.09
N LEU A 559 10.31 8.69 -51.80
CA LEU A 559 9.69 7.39 -52.06
C LEU A 559 8.40 7.54 -52.87
N GLY A 560 7.81 6.43 -53.28
CA GLY A 560 6.59 6.34 -54.10
C GLY A 560 6.82 6.60 -55.58
N ALA A 561 5.85 7.19 -56.27
CA ALA A 561 5.94 7.41 -57.72
C ALA A 561 7.13 8.30 -58.16
N SER A 562 7.70 9.08 -57.23
CA SER A 562 8.85 9.95 -57.46
C SER A 562 10.12 9.47 -56.75
N THR A 563 10.24 8.16 -56.45
CA THR A 563 11.42 7.60 -55.77
C THR A 563 12.73 8.16 -56.30
N ALA A 564 13.57 8.66 -55.38
CA ALA A 564 14.91 9.14 -55.67
C ALA A 564 15.80 8.88 -54.46
N GLY A 565 17.10 8.67 -54.69
CA GLY A 565 18.04 8.34 -53.63
C GLY A 565 19.35 7.78 -54.18
N SER A 566 20.12 7.12 -53.32
CA SER A 566 21.39 6.50 -53.69
C SER A 566 21.51 5.06 -53.19
N TRP A 567 22.27 4.27 -53.92
CA TRP A 567 22.56 2.87 -53.59
C TRP A 567 23.90 2.73 -52.89
N SER A 568 23.97 1.78 -51.96
CA SER A 568 25.20 1.36 -51.29
C SER A 568 25.19 -0.14 -51.04
N LEU A 569 26.36 -0.77 -51.02
CA LEU A 569 26.47 -2.19 -50.68
C LEU A 569 26.21 -2.37 -49.18
N TYR A 570 25.24 -3.20 -48.81
CA TYR A 570 24.88 -3.50 -47.42
C TYR A 570 25.52 -4.80 -46.94
N PHE A 571 25.46 -5.86 -47.74
CA PHE A 571 26.04 -7.17 -47.43
C PHE A 571 26.72 -7.72 -48.67
N LYS A 572 27.93 -8.25 -48.51
CA LYS A 572 28.72 -8.84 -49.61
C LYS A 572 28.84 -10.35 -49.43
N GLY A 573 28.03 -11.13 -50.15
CA GLY A 573 27.89 -12.58 -49.96
C GLY A 573 29.18 -13.35 -50.22
N SER A 574 29.92 -12.96 -51.26
CA SER A 574 31.20 -13.57 -51.62
C SER A 574 32.26 -13.47 -50.50
N ASN A 575 32.21 -12.46 -49.64
CA ASN A 575 33.15 -12.35 -48.51
C ASN A 575 32.87 -13.37 -47.40
N VAL A 576 31.66 -13.93 -47.36
CA VAL A 576 31.20 -14.83 -46.30
C VAL A 576 30.81 -16.22 -46.82
N GLY A 577 31.21 -16.53 -48.05
CA GLY A 577 31.15 -17.89 -48.59
C GLY A 577 29.97 -18.19 -49.52
N LEU A 578 29.12 -17.21 -49.84
CA LEU A 578 28.11 -17.37 -50.90
C LEU A 578 28.81 -17.26 -52.26
N THR A 579 29.20 -18.39 -52.83
CA THR A 579 30.07 -18.47 -54.02
C THR A 579 29.48 -19.34 -55.13
N ASP A 580 28.58 -20.27 -54.84
CA ASP A 580 27.92 -21.14 -55.83
C ASP A 580 26.76 -20.44 -56.53
N ALA A 581 26.50 -20.77 -57.80
CA ALA A 581 25.39 -20.23 -58.58
C ALA A 581 24.00 -20.56 -57.97
N SER A 582 23.89 -21.56 -57.09
CA SER A 582 22.67 -21.85 -56.33
C SER A 582 22.50 -21.02 -55.05
N GLU A 583 23.51 -20.23 -54.67
CA GLU A 583 23.52 -19.43 -53.44
C GLU A 583 23.08 -17.96 -53.65
N ASN A 584 22.25 -17.72 -54.67
CA ASN A 584 21.63 -16.42 -54.91
C ASN A 584 20.59 -16.16 -53.82
N ILE A 585 20.56 -14.94 -53.29
CA ILE A 585 19.66 -14.61 -52.18
C ILE A 585 18.23 -14.48 -52.72
N ASP A 586 17.32 -15.30 -52.18
CA ASP A 586 15.91 -15.34 -52.61
C ASP A 586 15.05 -14.53 -51.63
N ALA A 587 15.20 -14.75 -50.32
CA ALA A 587 14.57 -13.96 -49.26
C ALA A 587 15.60 -13.32 -48.33
N ALA A 588 15.26 -12.16 -47.76
CA ALA A 588 16.06 -11.52 -46.73
C ALA A 588 15.19 -10.86 -45.64
N TRP A 589 15.60 -10.99 -44.38
CA TRP A 589 14.99 -10.28 -43.27
C TRP A 589 16.05 -9.80 -42.29
N VAL A 590 15.96 -8.55 -41.84
CA VAL A 590 16.88 -7.98 -40.86
C VAL A 590 16.16 -7.79 -39.54
N ASP A 591 16.66 -8.42 -38.48
CA ASP A 591 16.09 -8.26 -37.13
C ASP A 591 16.50 -6.92 -36.50
N SER A 592 15.86 -6.56 -35.38
CA SER A 592 16.15 -5.30 -34.68
C SER A 592 17.58 -5.21 -34.11
N SER A 593 18.29 -6.34 -34.03
CA SER A 593 19.71 -6.40 -33.64
C SER A 593 20.67 -6.30 -34.83
N GLY A 594 20.15 -6.29 -36.06
CA GLY A 594 20.93 -6.23 -37.30
C GLY A 594 21.39 -7.58 -37.84
N LYS A 595 20.92 -8.71 -37.28
CA LYS A 595 21.17 -10.02 -37.90
C LYS A 595 20.32 -10.18 -39.15
N ILE A 596 20.84 -10.92 -40.11
CA ILE A 596 20.23 -11.06 -41.44
C ILE A 596 19.84 -12.52 -41.64
N SER A 597 18.55 -12.82 -41.67
CA SER A 597 18.04 -14.11 -42.12
C SER A 597 17.95 -14.11 -43.65
N ILE A 598 18.47 -15.14 -44.32
CA ILE A 598 18.44 -15.29 -45.77
C ILE A 598 18.03 -16.71 -46.18
N SER A 599 17.29 -16.82 -47.29
CA SER A 599 17.18 -18.06 -48.06
C SER A 599 18.01 -17.95 -49.34
N THR A 600 18.27 -19.07 -49.98
CA THR A 600 18.93 -19.10 -51.28
C THR A 600 18.09 -19.81 -52.33
N GLN A 601 18.24 -19.44 -53.60
CA GLN A 601 17.51 -20.04 -54.72
C GLN A 601 17.59 -21.58 -54.77
N GLY A 602 18.72 -22.15 -54.32
CA GLY A 602 18.93 -23.58 -54.23
C GLY A 602 19.67 -23.98 -52.97
N THR A 603 20.44 -25.06 -53.04
CA THR A 603 21.26 -25.50 -51.90
C THR A 603 22.38 -24.51 -51.60
N TYR A 604 22.68 -24.31 -50.33
CA TYR A 604 23.83 -23.54 -49.88
C TYR A 604 24.84 -24.41 -49.13
N SER A 605 26.09 -23.95 -49.07
CA SER A 605 27.16 -24.52 -48.24
C SER A 605 28.13 -23.40 -47.81
N VAL A 606 27.81 -22.74 -46.71
CA VAL A 606 28.60 -21.61 -46.18
C VAL A 606 29.55 -22.03 -45.05
N PRO A 607 30.67 -21.31 -44.84
CA PRO A 607 31.55 -21.55 -43.69
C PRO A 607 30.82 -21.39 -42.35
N SER A 608 31.02 -22.34 -41.45
CA SER A 608 30.57 -22.30 -40.06
C SER A 608 31.75 -22.61 -39.14
N GLY A 609 32.42 -21.56 -38.63
CA GLY A 609 33.67 -21.71 -37.90
C GLY A 609 34.87 -22.01 -38.81
N SER A 610 35.97 -22.53 -38.25
CA SER A 610 37.24 -22.70 -38.97
C SER A 610 37.37 -24.00 -39.76
N THR A 611 36.56 -25.03 -39.47
CA THR A 611 36.70 -26.37 -40.06
C THR A 611 35.39 -27.04 -40.49
N SER A 612 34.25 -26.37 -40.37
CA SER A 612 32.93 -26.92 -40.73
C SER A 612 32.20 -26.03 -41.72
N SER A 613 31.36 -26.63 -42.56
CA SER A 613 30.37 -25.93 -43.37
C SER A 613 28.97 -26.17 -42.83
N LEU A 614 28.11 -25.18 -43.02
CA LEU A 614 26.67 -25.28 -42.80
C LEU A 614 26.01 -25.39 -44.17
N SER A 615 25.23 -26.45 -44.39
CA SER A 615 24.53 -26.69 -45.65
C SER A 615 23.03 -26.90 -45.43
N GLY A 616 22.24 -26.55 -46.44
CA GLY A 616 20.77 -26.65 -46.42
C GLY A 616 20.19 -26.49 -47.83
N GLY A 617 18.88 -26.65 -47.94
CA GLY A 617 18.14 -26.44 -49.19
C GLY A 617 17.65 -24.99 -49.34
N GLY A 618 17.09 -24.66 -50.50
CA GLY A 618 16.49 -23.34 -50.74
C GLY A 618 15.20 -23.07 -49.96
N SER A 619 14.68 -24.08 -49.26
CA SER A 619 13.57 -23.95 -48.32
C SER A 619 14.03 -23.61 -46.90
N ASP A 620 15.34 -23.59 -46.62
CA ASP A 620 15.89 -23.33 -45.29
C ASP A 620 16.39 -21.88 -45.15
N LEU A 621 16.29 -21.33 -43.94
CA LEU A 621 16.81 -20.01 -43.61
C LEU A 621 18.11 -20.10 -42.81
N LEU A 622 19.10 -19.36 -43.29
CA LEU A 622 20.36 -19.07 -42.60
C LEU A 622 20.24 -17.74 -41.87
N VAL A 623 20.79 -17.63 -40.66
CA VAL A 623 20.99 -16.32 -40.02
C VAL A 623 22.47 -15.95 -40.02
N PHE A 624 22.78 -14.80 -40.61
CA PHE A 624 24.07 -14.17 -40.56
C PHE A 624 24.14 -13.20 -39.38
N SER A 625 25.14 -13.39 -38.52
CA SER A 625 25.49 -12.45 -37.46
C SER A 625 26.69 -11.59 -37.91
N PRO A 626 26.48 -10.32 -38.32
CA PRO A 626 27.54 -9.49 -38.85
C PRO A 626 28.51 -9.02 -37.75
N SER A 627 29.81 -9.11 -38.03
CA SER A 627 30.86 -8.34 -37.35
C SER A 627 31.16 -7.03 -38.10
N SER A 628 30.98 -7.04 -39.42
CA SER A 628 31.04 -5.87 -40.29
C SER A 628 30.14 -6.07 -41.51
N LEU A 629 29.64 -4.98 -42.08
CA LEU A 629 28.76 -4.94 -43.26
C LEU A 629 29.41 -4.11 -44.40
N GLY A 630 28.81 -4.15 -45.58
CA GLY A 630 29.26 -3.46 -46.79
C GLY A 630 30.38 -4.18 -47.54
N ALA A 631 31.28 -3.44 -48.18
CA ALA A 631 32.34 -4.03 -49.02
C ALA A 631 33.30 -4.97 -48.26
N SER A 632 33.41 -4.79 -46.94
CA SER A 632 34.22 -5.61 -46.03
C SER A 632 33.34 -6.49 -45.13
N THR A 633 32.20 -6.97 -45.64
CA THR A 633 31.30 -7.85 -44.88
C THR A 633 32.06 -9.01 -44.24
N SER A 634 31.89 -9.22 -42.94
CA SER A 634 32.46 -10.34 -42.18
C SER A 634 31.52 -10.71 -41.03
N GLY A 635 31.53 -11.96 -40.60
CA GLY A 635 30.62 -12.48 -39.59
C GLY A 635 30.52 -14.00 -39.64
N SER A 636 29.47 -14.55 -39.06
CA SER A 636 29.24 -15.99 -39.01
C SER A 636 27.79 -16.36 -39.32
N PHE A 637 27.61 -17.47 -40.02
CA PHE A 637 26.30 -18.08 -40.25
C PHE A 637 25.93 -19.08 -39.14
N ALA A 638 24.63 -19.18 -38.87
CA ALA A 638 24.01 -20.25 -38.10
C ALA A 638 22.69 -20.68 -38.78
N ALA A 639 22.21 -21.88 -38.47
CA ALA A 639 20.87 -22.31 -38.88
C ALA A 639 19.83 -21.48 -38.11
N SER A 640 18.77 -21.02 -38.79
CA SER A 640 17.71 -20.21 -38.18
C SER A 640 16.37 -20.94 -38.15
N TRP A 641 15.80 -21.16 -39.32
CA TRP A 641 14.47 -21.77 -39.48
C TRP A 641 14.54 -22.81 -40.59
N ASN A 642 13.87 -23.93 -40.38
CA ASN A 642 13.89 -25.06 -41.31
C ASN A 642 12.46 -25.41 -41.72
N ALA A 643 12.15 -25.21 -43.01
CA ALA A 643 10.83 -25.46 -43.57
C ALA A 643 10.29 -26.85 -43.27
N THR A 644 11.14 -27.87 -43.42
CA THR A 644 10.73 -29.27 -43.26
C THR A 644 10.40 -29.60 -41.80
N SER A 645 11.11 -28.99 -40.85
CA SER A 645 10.83 -29.14 -39.41
C SER A 645 9.48 -28.52 -39.02
N SER A 646 9.06 -27.48 -39.74
CA SER A 646 7.76 -26.83 -39.58
C SER A 646 6.65 -27.49 -40.42
N GLY A 647 6.95 -28.58 -41.13
CA GLY A 647 6.00 -29.36 -41.92
C GLY A 647 5.79 -28.89 -43.36
N LEU A 648 6.50 -27.84 -43.82
CA LEU A 648 6.48 -27.40 -45.20
C LEU A 648 7.32 -28.37 -46.06
N SER A 649 6.84 -28.68 -47.26
CA SER A 649 7.52 -29.63 -48.17
C SER A 649 8.90 -29.10 -48.59
N ALA A 650 9.92 -29.96 -48.57
CA ALA A 650 11.30 -29.61 -48.96
C ALA A 650 11.45 -29.18 -50.43
N ASN A 651 10.42 -29.42 -51.26
CA ASN A 651 10.39 -29.01 -52.67
C ASN A 651 9.75 -27.64 -52.89
N ILE A 652 9.23 -27.00 -51.83
CA ILE A 652 8.65 -25.66 -51.88
C ILE A 652 9.70 -24.70 -51.33
N GLY A 653 10.16 -23.78 -52.18
CA GLY A 653 11.13 -22.74 -51.81
C GLY A 653 10.49 -21.65 -50.94
N VAL A 654 11.32 -20.96 -50.17
CA VAL A 654 10.92 -19.77 -49.40
C VAL A 654 11.37 -18.55 -50.18
N ASP A 655 10.41 -17.94 -50.87
CA ASP A 655 10.65 -16.73 -51.68
C ASP A 655 10.74 -15.49 -50.78
N GLY A 656 10.08 -15.51 -49.61
CA GLY A 656 10.08 -14.39 -48.69
C GLY A 656 9.89 -14.75 -47.23
N TYR A 657 10.45 -13.93 -46.33
CA TYR A 657 10.44 -14.20 -44.89
C TYR A 657 10.34 -12.94 -44.04
N SER A 658 9.52 -13.01 -42.98
CA SER A 658 9.49 -11.99 -41.93
C SER A 658 9.16 -12.62 -40.58
N ARG A 659 9.65 -12.05 -39.47
CA ARG A 659 9.38 -12.58 -38.12
C ARG A 659 8.89 -11.49 -37.18
N ARG A 660 7.89 -11.80 -36.35
CA ARG A 660 7.36 -10.89 -35.32
C ARG A 660 7.09 -11.57 -33.98
N SER A 661 7.26 -10.82 -32.91
CA SER A 661 6.65 -11.09 -31.60
C SER A 661 5.33 -10.34 -31.54
N VAL A 662 4.22 -11.03 -31.33
CA VAL A 662 2.85 -10.48 -31.30
C VAL A 662 2.12 -10.75 -30.00
#